data_AF-A0A3M8F1K0-F1
#
_entry.id   AF-A0A3M8F1K0-F1
#
_cell.length_a   1.000
_cell.length_b   1.000
_cell.length_c   1.000
_cell.angle_alpha   90.00
_cell.angle_beta   90.00
_cell.angle_gamma   90.00
#
_symmetry.space_group_name_H-M   'P 1'
#
loop_
_entity.id
_entity.type
_entity.pdbx_description
1 polymer ?
#
loop_
_entity_poly.entity_id
_entity_poly.type
_entity_poly.pdbx_seq_one_letter_code
_entity_poly.pdbx_strand_id
1 'polypeptide(L)'
;MLGTDSSWRWAAFGKHPAAADYFRLGAGSPFVEGLTKWVESGYRLLAERIDAPSPFCSWRFWGRGYGKNGLIAGLVRVSSDSLGRPYPLLIMGSGPLEGWEERWDLLPFACEKSWCQIEYLATHTFDDLKKLERELQTIRPPDTDWDELATRRQGINRLGSPLDPFASFLDLPELERMAEAHGGKGELHVSLDRGPVNDKISLVSLWHLLVKEGAKGVPNALFMGGTLERSFLAFYRRALAPGDFLHLWSASEAGGWKNSIGTEYAMDIATLGREPVRPDQPVGQDVRYDPLFDTLQAEVDKLTSPAVAGTIDWEKVVRLSADILATRSKDLLVASYLAVGLVQTRGGDGLALGLKVWRDLLERFWSDLYPTRMRGRQRSVEWWLDRTEIALRQQRERTLPAEQHAIVLESLGAIDRFLGEHLEDAPSLTKLRELVMDLAPEGGGETAPEAVAAPPAQPEAVAADLFAPPRQATPASVEPPRQTMPLGSPLQALEAGLRQVGEAAGALLQQDPAGPVPYRLSRFAAWGQVTELPPAVNGRTRISPPERQVLTLLQELASHGDGEALLKAAEARLPQFIFWLDLNRLSAEALSRLGDRFAGAREAIRAETAALLQRLPGLEGLAFADGTPFADQETRQWLGGLMQREASAVDCTAGADTDCRAEAIAREVEESQALIRSGRLLEAVERFQRQLGNGASRKEKLHWRLALAQLLVNTNRAKLALPHLEQVMADIGAFGLEEYDPALALQGLKLAWVGFDSQTEPRFKDKAAEALHRIARLDPVEMVRLAKG
;
A
#
# COMPACT_ATOMS: atom_id res chain seq x y z
N MET A 1 7.38 35.80 -50.22
CA MET A 1 6.01 35.36 -49.84
C MET A 1 6.17 34.46 -48.63
N LEU A 2 5.87 34.96 -47.42
CA LEU A 2 6.00 34.22 -46.16
C LEU A 2 4.65 34.25 -45.46
N GLY A 3 3.86 33.19 -45.64
CA GLY A 3 2.59 33.01 -44.97
C GLY A 3 2.82 32.72 -43.49
N THR A 4 2.52 33.70 -42.63
CA THR A 4 2.50 33.56 -41.17
C THR A 4 1.05 33.50 -40.72
N ASP A 5 0.36 32.39 -41.01
CA ASP A 5 -0.87 32.03 -40.29
C ASP A 5 -0.48 31.33 -38.99
N SER A 6 0.13 32.10 -38.08
CA SER A 6 0.21 31.72 -36.67
C SER A 6 -1.18 31.88 -36.09
N SER A 7 -1.92 30.79 -35.92
CA SER A 7 -3.21 30.76 -35.21
C SER A 7 -3.09 31.24 -33.75
N TRP A 8 -1.86 31.30 -33.22
CA TRP A 8 -1.52 31.81 -31.91
C TRP A 8 -1.38 33.33 -31.91
N ARG A 9 -1.99 33.96 -30.90
CA ARG A 9 -1.94 35.40 -30.67
C ARG A 9 -1.22 35.68 -29.36
N TRP A 10 -0.19 36.52 -29.41
CA TRP A 10 0.62 36.92 -28.25
C TRP A 10 0.23 38.31 -27.76
N ALA A 11 0.24 38.49 -26.45
CA ALA A 11 -0.07 39.74 -25.77
C ALA A 11 0.86 39.95 -24.57
N ALA A 12 1.11 41.22 -24.25
CA ALA A 12 1.88 41.62 -23.07
C ALA A 12 1.17 42.75 -22.33
N PHE A 13 1.21 42.70 -21.01
CA PHE A 13 0.45 43.54 -20.11
C PHE A 13 1.24 43.77 -18.82
N GLY A 14 1.43 45.02 -18.41
CA GLY A 14 2.12 45.34 -17.16
C GLY A 14 2.92 46.62 -17.23
N LYS A 15 3.98 46.66 -16.41
CA LYS A 15 5.04 47.67 -16.51
C LYS A 15 6.36 47.00 -16.89
N HIS A 16 7.13 47.72 -17.69
CA HIS A 16 8.43 47.28 -18.19
C HIS A 16 9.38 48.48 -18.14
N PRO A 17 10.70 48.29 -17.94
CA PRO A 17 11.65 49.40 -17.91
C PRO A 17 11.64 50.30 -19.16
N ALA A 18 11.24 49.73 -20.30
CA ALA A 18 11.08 50.43 -21.58
C ALA A 18 9.82 51.34 -21.65
N ALA A 19 8.93 51.27 -20.66
CA ALA A 19 7.67 51.99 -20.63
C ALA A 19 7.62 52.91 -19.41
N ALA A 20 7.29 54.19 -19.63
CA ALA A 20 7.09 55.14 -18.53
C ALA A 20 5.81 54.84 -17.74
N ASP A 21 4.78 54.34 -18.44
CA ASP A 21 3.46 54.04 -17.89
C ASP A 21 3.02 52.62 -18.23
N TYR A 22 1.87 52.25 -17.67
CA TYR A 22 1.18 51.00 -17.93
C TYR A 22 0.96 50.74 -19.42
N PHE A 23 1.29 49.54 -19.92
CA PHE A 23 1.08 49.20 -21.33
C PHE A 23 0.25 47.93 -21.54
N ARG A 24 -0.39 47.86 -22.70
CA ARG A 24 -1.07 46.68 -23.23
C ARG A 24 -0.70 46.54 -24.70
N LEU A 25 -0.08 45.43 -25.07
CA LEU A 25 0.35 45.10 -26.43
C LEU A 25 -0.32 43.80 -26.88
N GLY A 26 -0.58 43.68 -28.18
CA GLY A 26 -1.18 42.49 -28.80
C GLY A 26 -2.71 42.48 -28.86
N ALA A 27 -3.27 41.45 -29.52
CA ALA A 27 -4.70 41.33 -29.76
C ALA A 27 -5.45 40.90 -28.50
N GLY A 28 -6.49 41.64 -28.12
CA GLY A 28 -7.35 41.30 -26.99
C GLY A 28 -8.18 40.03 -27.24
N SER A 29 -8.29 39.19 -26.22
CA SER A 29 -9.30 38.13 -26.14
C SER A 29 -10.03 38.23 -24.79
N PRO A 30 -11.27 37.74 -24.67
CA PRO A 30 -12.00 37.75 -23.40
C PRO A 30 -11.22 37.10 -22.25
N PHE A 31 -10.39 36.09 -22.57
CA PHE A 31 -9.55 35.44 -21.57
C PHE A 31 -8.33 36.28 -21.19
N VAL A 32 -7.65 36.91 -22.16
CA VAL A 32 -6.56 37.86 -21.89
C VAL A 32 -7.06 38.95 -20.95
N GLU A 33 -8.27 39.45 -21.15
CA GLU A 33 -8.91 40.43 -20.27
C GLU A 33 -9.25 39.89 -18.89
N GLY A 34 -9.73 38.65 -18.80
CA GLY A 34 -9.98 37.97 -17.53
C GLY A 34 -8.71 37.83 -16.68
N LEU A 35 -7.63 37.33 -17.29
CA LEU A 35 -6.35 37.12 -16.60
C LEU A 35 -5.68 38.46 -16.22
N THR A 36 -5.76 39.44 -17.11
CA THR A 36 -5.38 40.84 -16.87
C THR A 36 -6.07 41.39 -15.62
N LYS A 37 -7.40 41.30 -15.55
CA LYS A 37 -8.19 41.77 -14.40
C LYS A 37 -7.85 41.00 -13.11
N TRP A 38 -7.58 39.71 -13.22
CA TRP A 38 -7.16 38.88 -12.09
C TRP A 38 -5.82 39.35 -11.52
N VAL A 39 -4.82 39.60 -12.37
CA VAL A 39 -3.51 40.14 -11.96
C VAL A 39 -3.66 41.53 -11.33
N GLU A 40 -4.43 42.43 -11.92
CA GLU A 40 -4.66 43.78 -11.35
C GLU A 40 -5.34 43.73 -9.97
N SER A 41 -6.37 42.89 -9.85
CA SER A 41 -7.14 42.77 -8.61
C SER A 41 -6.29 42.13 -7.50
N GLY A 42 -5.53 41.10 -7.83
CA GLY A 42 -4.60 40.46 -6.90
C GLY A 42 -3.47 41.40 -6.46
N TYR A 43 -2.89 42.15 -7.40
CA TYR A 43 -1.82 43.10 -7.10
C TYR A 43 -2.30 44.27 -6.23
N ARG A 44 -3.53 44.76 -6.43
CA ARG A 44 -4.12 45.79 -5.56
C ARG A 44 -4.21 45.32 -4.10
N LEU A 45 -4.70 44.10 -3.89
CA LEU A 45 -4.77 43.50 -2.55
C LEU A 45 -3.38 43.27 -1.94
N LEU A 46 -2.38 42.97 -2.77
CA LEU A 46 -0.99 42.81 -2.32
C LEU A 46 -0.39 44.15 -1.86
N ALA A 47 -0.60 45.21 -2.64
CA ALA A 47 -0.11 46.55 -2.34
C ALA A 47 -0.74 47.14 -1.06
N GLU A 48 -1.95 46.72 -0.70
CA GLU A 48 -2.60 47.09 0.56
C GLU A 48 -2.02 46.35 1.79
N ARG A 49 -1.32 45.23 1.58
CA ARG A 49 -0.88 44.32 2.65
C ARG A 49 0.61 44.43 2.99
N ILE A 50 1.46 44.90 2.08
CA ILE A 50 2.92 44.85 2.23
C ILE A 50 3.52 46.27 2.30
N ASP A 51 4.20 46.58 3.42
CA ASP A 51 4.91 47.86 3.64
C ASP A 51 6.30 47.93 2.95
N ALA A 52 6.81 46.80 2.44
CA ALA A 52 8.13 46.62 1.82
C ALA A 52 8.04 46.17 0.34
N PRO A 53 9.08 46.37 -0.48
CA PRO A 53 9.10 45.86 -1.85
C PRO A 53 9.02 44.32 -1.87
N SER A 54 8.06 43.77 -2.63
CA SER A 54 7.92 42.32 -2.81
C SER A 54 9.20 41.75 -3.43
N PRO A 55 9.78 40.70 -2.85
CA PRO A 55 10.92 40.00 -3.44
C PRO A 55 10.56 39.39 -4.80
N PHE A 56 11.60 39.13 -5.60
CA PHE A 56 11.45 38.63 -6.96
C PHE A 56 10.66 37.32 -7.01
N CYS A 57 9.67 37.28 -7.91
CA CYS A 57 8.86 36.09 -8.16
C CYS A 57 8.55 35.97 -9.65
N SER A 58 8.58 34.74 -10.19
CA SER A 58 8.34 34.44 -11.61
C SER A 58 7.60 33.13 -11.75
N TRP A 59 6.52 33.12 -12.53
CA TRP A 59 5.61 32.00 -12.72
C TRP A 59 5.31 31.79 -14.20
N ARG A 60 5.76 30.65 -14.73
CA ARG A 60 5.25 30.13 -16.01
C ARG A 60 3.89 29.51 -15.76
N PHE A 61 3.01 29.57 -16.73
CA PHE A 61 1.69 28.98 -16.59
C PHE A 61 1.14 28.49 -17.92
N TRP A 62 0.21 27.55 -17.83
CA TRP A 62 -0.70 27.21 -18.91
C TRP A 62 -2.13 27.07 -18.37
N GLY A 63 -3.12 27.20 -19.24
CA GLY A 63 -4.52 27.06 -18.86
C GLY A 63 -5.43 26.82 -20.06
N ARG A 64 -6.65 26.38 -19.77
CA ARG A 64 -7.66 26.06 -20.79
C ARG A 64 -8.11 27.34 -21.51
N GLY A 65 -7.92 27.36 -22.82
CA GLY A 65 -8.37 28.44 -23.68
C GLY A 65 -9.83 28.29 -24.12
N TYR A 66 -10.30 29.28 -24.90
CA TYR A 66 -11.65 29.25 -25.48
C TYR A 66 -11.69 28.43 -26.77
N GLY A 67 -12.70 27.58 -26.92
CA GLY A 67 -12.91 26.75 -28.11
C GLY A 67 -12.25 25.37 -28.02
N LYS A 68 -12.56 24.49 -28.99
CA LYS A 68 -11.98 23.14 -29.06
C LYS A 68 -10.46 23.26 -29.22
N ASN A 69 -9.70 22.51 -28.41
CA ASN A 69 -8.24 22.55 -28.40
C ASN A 69 -7.63 23.91 -28.01
N GLY A 70 -8.40 24.84 -27.44
CA GLY A 70 -7.87 26.14 -27.02
C GLY A 70 -6.91 26.00 -25.84
N LEU A 71 -5.69 26.51 -25.99
CA LEU A 71 -4.67 26.55 -24.94
C LEU A 71 -4.18 27.98 -24.76
N ILE A 72 -3.78 28.26 -23.52
CA ILE A 72 -3.15 29.51 -23.14
C ILE A 72 -1.88 29.16 -22.41
N ALA A 73 -0.78 29.84 -22.74
CA ALA A 73 0.51 29.67 -22.09
C ALA A 73 1.22 31.01 -21.94
N GLY A 74 1.89 31.23 -20.82
CA GLY A 74 2.55 32.49 -20.56
C GLY A 74 3.45 32.52 -19.35
N LEU A 75 3.90 33.72 -19.02
CA LEU A 75 4.73 34.06 -17.88
C LEU A 75 4.12 35.25 -17.16
N VAL A 76 4.02 35.17 -15.84
CA VAL A 76 3.75 36.33 -14.97
C VAL A 76 4.89 36.47 -13.97
N ARG A 77 5.51 37.64 -13.88
CA ARG A 77 6.66 37.88 -13.01
C ARG A 77 6.68 39.29 -12.44
N VAL A 78 7.49 39.49 -11.41
CA VAL A 78 7.84 40.83 -10.96
C VAL A 78 8.76 41.50 -12.00
N SER A 79 8.35 42.70 -12.40
CA SER A 79 9.07 43.64 -13.25
C SER A 79 9.18 44.98 -12.52
N SER A 80 9.77 46.00 -13.14
CA SER A 80 9.86 47.35 -12.60
C SER A 80 9.45 48.39 -13.64
N ASP A 81 9.01 49.56 -13.16
CA ASP A 81 8.88 50.76 -13.99
C ASP A 81 10.22 51.48 -14.14
N SER A 82 10.23 52.58 -14.91
CA SER A 82 11.42 53.41 -15.11
C SER A 82 11.99 54.02 -13.82
N LEU A 83 11.21 54.03 -12.72
CA LEU A 83 11.62 54.50 -11.40
C LEU A 83 12.03 53.34 -10.46
N GLY A 84 12.03 52.09 -10.94
CA GLY A 84 12.41 50.91 -10.17
C GLY A 84 11.32 50.37 -9.25
N ARG A 85 10.07 50.86 -9.33
CA ARG A 85 8.98 50.35 -8.48
C ARG A 85 8.50 49.00 -9.00
N PRO A 86 8.32 47.99 -8.13
CA PRO A 86 7.92 46.66 -8.57
C PRO A 86 6.49 46.69 -9.11
N TYR A 87 6.24 45.93 -10.17
CA TYR A 87 4.91 45.72 -10.73
C TYR A 87 4.86 44.41 -11.54
N PRO A 88 3.75 43.64 -11.55
CA PRO A 88 3.67 42.41 -12.32
C PRO A 88 3.66 42.66 -13.83
N LEU A 89 4.51 41.92 -14.55
CA LEU A 89 4.51 41.84 -16.01
C LEU A 89 3.95 40.47 -16.41
N LEU A 90 2.94 40.48 -17.27
CA LEU A 90 2.29 39.32 -17.87
C LEU A 90 2.60 39.31 -19.38
N ILE A 91 3.17 38.21 -19.86
CA ILE A 91 3.31 37.93 -21.31
C ILE A 91 2.67 36.57 -21.56
N MET A 92 1.74 36.49 -22.52
CA MET A 92 0.97 35.27 -22.76
C MET A 92 0.59 35.11 -24.23
N GLY A 93 0.41 33.87 -24.64
CA GLY A 93 -0.13 33.47 -25.93
C GLY A 93 -1.42 32.69 -25.76
N SER A 94 -2.32 32.83 -26.72
CA SER A 94 -3.53 32.01 -26.82
C SER A 94 -3.71 31.51 -28.24
N GLY A 95 -4.00 30.22 -28.40
CA GLY A 95 -4.25 29.60 -29.70
C GLY A 95 -4.69 28.13 -29.57
N PRO A 96 -5.07 27.49 -30.68
CA PRO A 96 -5.38 26.06 -30.69
C PRO A 96 -4.10 25.22 -30.62
N LEU A 97 -4.15 24.08 -29.90
CA LEU A 97 -3.09 23.07 -29.86
C LEU A 97 -3.70 21.66 -29.97
N GLU A 98 -3.51 20.95 -31.07
CA GLU A 98 -4.26 19.70 -31.27
C GLU A 98 -3.86 18.60 -30.28
N GLY A 99 -4.85 17.99 -29.60
CA GLY A 99 -4.65 16.83 -28.73
C GLY A 99 -3.97 17.12 -27.39
N TRP A 100 -3.87 18.39 -26.99
CA TRP A 100 -3.25 18.80 -25.74
C TRP A 100 -4.02 18.33 -24.50
N GLU A 101 -5.36 18.27 -24.57
CA GLU A 101 -6.21 17.89 -23.43
C GLU A 101 -5.99 16.45 -22.97
N GLU A 102 -5.55 15.56 -23.86
CA GLU A 102 -5.22 14.16 -23.55
C GLU A 102 -3.76 13.99 -23.12
N ARG A 103 -2.90 14.98 -23.41
CA ARG A 103 -1.44 14.93 -23.27
C ARG A 103 -0.90 16.13 -22.48
N TRP A 104 -1.72 16.67 -21.59
CA TRP A 104 -1.39 17.90 -20.87
C TRP A 104 -0.19 17.74 -19.92
N ASP A 105 0.14 16.49 -19.58
CA ASP A 105 1.36 16.09 -18.89
C ASP A 105 2.66 16.40 -19.64
N LEU A 106 2.60 16.55 -20.97
CA LEU A 106 3.74 16.90 -21.82
C LEU A 106 3.86 18.40 -22.10
N LEU A 107 2.90 19.22 -21.64
CA LEU A 107 2.91 20.67 -21.84
C LEU A 107 4.16 21.38 -21.31
N PRO A 108 4.78 20.96 -20.19
CA PRO A 108 6.04 21.56 -19.75
C PRO A 108 7.13 21.54 -20.83
N PHE A 109 7.22 20.47 -21.61
CA PHE A 109 8.17 20.34 -22.71
C PHE A 109 7.67 21.03 -23.98
N ALA A 110 6.37 20.90 -24.31
CA ALA A 110 5.78 21.53 -25.49
C ALA A 110 5.91 23.07 -25.45
N CYS A 111 5.72 23.68 -24.27
CA CYS A 111 5.77 25.12 -24.08
C CYS A 111 7.18 25.67 -23.81
N GLU A 112 8.19 24.81 -23.65
CA GLU A 112 9.54 25.21 -23.22
C GLU A 112 10.17 26.25 -24.16
N LYS A 113 10.15 26.00 -25.47
CA LYS A 113 10.69 26.93 -26.48
C LYS A 113 10.01 28.31 -26.39
N SER A 114 8.68 28.32 -26.26
CA SER A 114 7.88 29.55 -26.13
C SER A 114 8.20 30.27 -24.82
N TRP A 115 8.26 29.57 -23.68
CA TRP A 115 8.59 30.17 -22.39
C TRP A 115 10.00 30.74 -22.34
N CYS A 116 10.99 30.07 -22.93
CA CYS A 116 12.36 30.60 -23.04
C CYS A 116 12.39 31.93 -23.83
N GLN A 117 11.64 32.03 -24.93
CA GLN A 117 11.50 33.29 -25.67
C GLN A 117 10.79 34.35 -24.83
N ILE A 118 9.69 34.00 -24.15
CA ILE A 118 8.95 34.92 -23.28
C ILE A 118 9.82 35.46 -22.15
N GLU A 119 10.61 34.60 -21.49
CA GLU A 119 11.53 35.01 -20.43
C GLU A 119 12.64 35.91 -20.92
N TYR A 120 13.17 35.64 -22.10
CA TYR A 120 14.12 36.54 -22.76
C TYR A 120 13.48 37.92 -22.96
N LEU A 121 12.27 37.99 -23.52
CA LEU A 121 11.57 39.27 -23.71
C LEU A 121 11.23 39.97 -22.39
N ALA A 122 10.90 39.22 -21.34
CA ALA A 122 10.55 39.79 -20.04
C ALA A 122 11.77 40.32 -19.26
N THR A 123 12.99 39.93 -19.65
CA THR A 123 14.24 40.36 -19.02
C THR A 123 15.03 41.35 -19.87
N HIS A 124 14.80 41.39 -21.19
CA HIS A 124 15.52 42.28 -22.09
C HIS A 124 15.09 43.74 -21.92
N THR A 125 16.06 44.63 -21.79
CA THR A 125 15.82 46.07 -21.88
C THR A 125 15.62 46.47 -23.33
N PHE A 126 14.48 47.09 -23.63
CA PHE A 126 14.18 47.64 -24.95
C PHE A 126 14.25 49.17 -24.90
N ASP A 127 14.71 49.77 -25.99
CA ASP A 127 14.72 51.24 -26.13
C ASP A 127 13.32 51.80 -26.46
N ASP A 128 12.43 50.97 -27.02
CA ASP A 128 11.07 51.34 -27.43
C ASP A 128 10.10 50.14 -27.33
N LEU A 129 8.88 50.41 -26.88
CA LEU A 129 7.75 49.47 -26.84
C LEU A 129 7.41 48.86 -28.21
N LYS A 130 7.60 49.59 -29.31
CA LYS A 130 7.38 49.04 -30.67
C LYS A 130 8.35 47.92 -31.04
N LYS A 131 9.53 47.89 -30.40
CA LYS A 131 10.49 46.79 -30.58
C LYS A 131 10.00 45.55 -29.84
N LEU A 132 9.53 45.71 -28.60
CA LEU A 132 8.89 44.64 -27.84
C LEU A 132 7.67 44.07 -28.58
N GLU A 133 6.79 44.90 -29.14
CA GLU A 133 5.62 44.44 -29.89
C GLU A 133 5.98 43.59 -31.11
N ARG A 134 7.03 43.97 -31.85
CA ARG A 134 7.53 43.19 -32.99
C ARG A 134 8.11 41.85 -32.54
N GLU A 135 8.88 41.84 -31.46
CA GLU A 135 9.46 40.61 -30.91
C GLU A 135 8.40 39.68 -30.29
N LEU A 136 7.29 40.21 -29.75
CA LEU A 136 6.17 39.38 -29.29
C LEU A 136 5.57 38.53 -30.44
N GLN A 137 5.58 39.04 -31.67
CA GLN A 137 5.09 38.31 -32.85
C GLN A 137 6.09 37.24 -33.34
N THR A 138 7.33 37.23 -32.86
CA THR A 138 8.35 36.22 -33.23
C THR A 138 8.35 35.01 -32.30
N ILE A 139 7.54 35.04 -31.22
CA ILE A 139 7.39 33.91 -30.30
C ILE A 139 6.76 32.74 -31.03
N ARG A 140 7.43 31.59 -30.99
CA ARG A 140 6.95 30.36 -31.60
C ARG A 140 5.81 29.76 -30.75
N PRO A 141 4.77 29.18 -31.39
CA PRO A 141 3.75 28.45 -30.66
C PRO A 141 4.34 27.20 -29.97
N PRO A 142 3.64 26.63 -28.98
CA PRO A 142 4.04 25.37 -28.36
C PRO A 142 4.17 24.23 -29.38
N ASP A 143 5.07 23.31 -29.09
CA ASP A 143 5.35 22.14 -29.95
C ASP A 143 4.15 21.17 -29.98
N THR A 144 3.98 20.51 -31.12
CA THR A 144 2.91 19.51 -31.35
C THR A 144 3.45 18.11 -31.62
N ASP A 145 4.77 17.92 -31.68
CA ASP A 145 5.36 16.59 -31.83
C ASP A 145 5.31 15.81 -30.52
N TRP A 146 4.13 15.29 -30.21
CA TRP A 146 3.87 14.58 -28.96
C TRP A 146 4.72 13.32 -28.78
N ASP A 147 5.09 12.65 -29.87
CA ASP A 147 5.88 11.42 -29.84
C ASP A 147 7.35 11.73 -29.52
N GLU A 148 7.91 12.78 -30.13
CA GLU A 148 9.24 13.29 -29.77
C GLU A 148 9.26 13.77 -28.31
N LEU A 149 8.24 14.50 -27.85
CA LEU A 149 8.15 14.98 -26.47
C LEU A 149 8.03 13.82 -25.46
N ALA A 150 7.27 12.78 -25.78
CA ALA A 150 7.18 11.58 -24.97
C ALA A 150 8.52 10.83 -24.91
N THR A 151 9.22 10.71 -26.04
CA THR A 151 10.56 10.12 -26.13
C THR A 151 11.58 10.94 -25.34
N ARG A 152 11.51 12.27 -25.42
CA ARG A 152 12.37 13.18 -24.66
C ARG A 152 12.17 13.00 -23.16
N ARG A 153 10.92 12.84 -22.71
CA ARG A 153 10.61 12.52 -21.31
C ARG A 153 11.26 11.19 -20.90
N GLN A 154 11.23 10.16 -21.75
CA GLN A 154 11.90 8.89 -21.48
C GLN A 154 13.44 9.02 -21.44
N GLY A 155 14.03 9.82 -22.34
CA GLY A 155 15.49 10.00 -22.46
C GLY A 155 16.16 10.79 -21.33
N ILE A 156 15.38 11.42 -20.45
CA ILE A 156 15.88 12.02 -19.20
C ILE A 156 16.33 10.92 -18.21
N ASN A 157 15.83 9.69 -18.35
CA ASN A 157 16.19 8.54 -17.51
C ASN A 157 17.30 7.66 -18.13
N ARG A 158 18.54 8.17 -18.21
CA ARG A 158 19.67 7.39 -18.77
C ARG A 158 20.13 6.19 -17.94
N LEU A 159 19.59 6.00 -16.73
CA LEU A 159 19.80 4.79 -15.91
C LEU A 159 18.61 3.83 -15.93
N GLY A 160 17.54 4.20 -16.64
CA GLY A 160 16.68 3.29 -17.37
C GLY A 160 16.05 2.16 -16.57
N SER A 161 15.43 2.42 -15.42
CA SER A 161 14.45 1.46 -14.89
C SER A 161 13.13 1.57 -15.67
N PRO A 162 12.58 0.48 -16.25
CA PRO A 162 11.21 0.47 -16.78
C PRO A 162 10.15 0.68 -15.68
N LEU A 163 10.53 0.55 -14.41
CA LEU A 163 9.68 0.81 -13.23
C LEU A 163 9.94 2.18 -12.59
N ASP A 164 10.80 3.03 -13.17
CA ASP A 164 10.98 4.38 -12.65
C ASP A 164 11.67 5.35 -13.63
N PRO A 165 10.93 6.31 -14.23
CA PRO A 165 11.54 7.40 -14.98
C PRO A 165 11.92 8.66 -14.18
N PHE A 166 11.46 8.88 -12.93
CA PHE A 166 11.66 10.18 -12.23
C PHE A 166 11.70 10.16 -10.69
N ALA A 167 11.74 8.99 -10.07
CA ALA A 167 11.56 8.77 -8.65
C ALA A 167 12.72 7.95 -8.07
N SER A 168 13.97 8.37 -8.31
CA SER A 168 15.12 7.70 -7.70
C SER A 168 15.05 7.61 -6.17
N PHE A 169 14.04 8.19 -5.50
CA PHE A 169 13.54 7.76 -4.20
C PHE A 169 12.12 8.31 -3.89
N LEU A 170 11.27 8.62 -4.87
CA LEU A 170 9.89 8.93 -4.49
C LEU A 170 9.25 7.59 -4.11
N ASP A 171 8.65 7.51 -2.92
CA ASP A 171 7.68 6.47 -2.61
C ASP A 171 6.51 6.71 -3.58
N LEU A 172 6.66 6.15 -4.79
CA LEU A 172 5.73 6.35 -5.90
C LEU A 172 4.32 5.91 -5.47
N PRO A 173 4.13 4.78 -4.77
CA PRO A 173 2.85 4.45 -4.16
C PRO A 173 2.31 5.55 -3.23
N GLU A 174 3.15 6.12 -2.36
CA GLU A 174 2.74 7.22 -1.50
C GLU A 174 2.41 8.49 -2.28
N LEU A 175 3.19 8.85 -3.30
CA LEU A 175 2.91 9.99 -4.16
C LEU A 175 1.64 9.81 -4.99
N GLU A 176 1.42 8.64 -5.55
CA GLU A 176 0.19 8.25 -6.23
C GLU A 176 -0.97 8.39 -5.27
N ARG A 177 -0.86 7.84 -4.06
CA ARG A 177 -1.87 7.97 -3.00
C ARG A 177 -2.10 9.43 -2.63
N MET A 178 -1.05 10.25 -2.54
CA MET A 178 -1.16 11.68 -2.25
C MET A 178 -1.85 12.42 -3.40
N ALA A 179 -1.48 12.13 -4.65
CA ALA A 179 -2.09 12.71 -5.85
C ALA A 179 -3.57 12.31 -5.96
N GLU A 180 -3.91 11.04 -5.75
CA GLU A 180 -5.28 10.52 -5.72
C GLU A 180 -6.10 11.16 -4.59
N ALA A 181 -5.55 11.21 -3.36
CA ALA A 181 -6.21 11.83 -2.21
C ALA A 181 -6.50 13.32 -2.44
N HIS A 182 -5.71 13.98 -3.29
CA HIS A 182 -5.89 15.39 -3.66
C HIS A 182 -6.60 15.57 -5.02
N GLY A 183 -6.84 14.51 -5.78
CA GLY A 183 -7.40 14.57 -7.13
C GLY A 183 -8.84 15.10 -7.18
N GLY A 184 -9.58 14.96 -6.09
CA GLY A 184 -10.92 15.53 -5.92
C GLY A 184 -10.96 16.99 -5.42
N LYS A 185 -9.84 17.57 -4.99
CA LYS A 185 -9.80 18.94 -4.44
C LYS A 185 -9.80 19.98 -5.57
N GLY A 186 -10.34 21.17 -5.29
CA GLY A 186 -10.41 22.27 -6.26
C GLY A 186 -9.05 22.88 -6.61
N GLU A 187 -8.04 22.66 -5.76
CA GLU A 187 -6.65 23.12 -5.91
C GLU A 187 -5.67 22.12 -5.30
N LEU A 188 -4.44 22.12 -5.81
CA LEU A 188 -3.33 21.31 -5.32
C LEU A 188 -2.03 22.12 -5.42
N HIS A 189 -1.25 22.14 -4.34
CA HIS A 189 0.00 22.88 -4.26
C HIS A 189 1.15 21.91 -3.96
N VAL A 190 2.25 22.03 -4.69
CA VAL A 190 3.44 21.18 -4.55
C VAL A 190 4.68 22.06 -4.40
N SER A 191 5.51 21.79 -3.40
CA SER A 191 6.84 22.41 -3.25
C SER A 191 7.88 21.55 -3.96
N LEU A 192 8.76 22.18 -4.73
CA LEU A 192 9.85 21.55 -5.48
C LEU A 192 11.23 21.76 -4.81
N ASP A 193 11.27 22.40 -3.64
CA ASP A 193 12.51 22.90 -3.00
C ASP A 193 13.22 21.92 -2.07
N ARG A 194 12.65 20.73 -1.88
CA ARG A 194 13.30 19.66 -1.15
C ARG A 194 13.62 18.53 -2.11
N GLY A 195 14.83 17.99 -2.03
CA GLY A 195 15.25 16.85 -2.84
C GLY A 195 16.45 17.14 -3.77
N PRO A 196 17.30 16.14 -4.06
CA PRO A 196 18.50 16.22 -4.87
C PRO A 196 18.25 16.20 -6.38
N VAL A 197 16.99 16.25 -6.84
CA VAL A 197 16.72 16.42 -8.26
C VAL A 197 17.03 17.87 -8.62
N ASN A 198 18.27 18.10 -9.07
CA ASN A 198 18.73 19.41 -9.55
C ASN A 198 17.96 19.87 -10.80
N ASP A 199 17.38 18.93 -11.54
CA ASP A 199 16.59 19.24 -12.73
C ASP A 199 15.09 19.45 -12.40
N LYS A 200 14.74 20.71 -12.13
CA LYS A 200 13.37 21.10 -11.77
C LYS A 200 12.35 20.78 -12.86
N ILE A 201 12.74 20.74 -14.15
CA ILE A 201 11.77 20.42 -15.24
C ILE A 201 11.31 18.96 -15.17
N SER A 202 12.18 18.06 -14.69
CA SER A 202 11.85 16.65 -14.49
C SER A 202 10.80 16.47 -13.40
N LEU A 203 10.96 17.15 -12.26
CA LEU A 203 9.96 17.16 -11.17
C LEU A 203 8.64 17.76 -11.64
N VAL A 204 8.69 18.85 -12.41
CA VAL A 204 7.50 19.46 -13.02
C VAL A 204 6.76 18.45 -13.88
N SER A 205 7.46 17.78 -14.79
CA SER A 205 6.88 16.75 -15.66
C SER A 205 6.25 15.60 -14.88
N LEU A 206 6.95 15.07 -13.87
CA LEU A 206 6.44 13.96 -13.05
C LEU A 206 5.13 14.33 -12.33
N TRP A 207 5.08 15.48 -11.66
CA TRP A 207 3.87 15.90 -10.96
C TRP A 207 2.70 16.13 -11.91
N HIS A 208 2.94 16.54 -13.16
CA HIS A 208 1.86 16.59 -14.15
C HIS A 208 1.34 15.19 -14.49
N LEU A 209 2.22 14.20 -14.64
CA LEU A 209 1.83 12.81 -14.90
C LEU A 209 1.03 12.22 -13.73
N LEU A 210 1.54 12.35 -12.50
CA LEU A 210 0.88 11.83 -11.29
C LEU A 210 -0.51 12.44 -11.09
N VAL A 211 -0.65 13.75 -11.30
CA VAL A 211 -1.95 14.42 -11.18
C VAL A 211 -2.89 13.99 -12.31
N LYS A 212 -2.38 13.70 -13.50
CA LYS A 212 -3.18 13.17 -14.61
C LYS A 212 -3.71 11.77 -14.33
N GLU A 213 -2.90 10.91 -13.72
CA GLU A 213 -3.28 9.54 -13.38
C GLU A 213 -4.22 9.51 -12.16
N GLY A 214 -3.89 10.26 -11.11
CA GLY A 214 -4.68 10.30 -9.88
C GLY A 214 -5.97 11.13 -9.94
N ALA A 215 -6.08 12.09 -10.87
CA ALA A 215 -7.24 12.98 -10.94
C ALA A 215 -7.90 12.97 -12.34
N LYS A 216 -9.18 12.58 -12.40
CA LYS A 216 -9.93 12.55 -13.68
C LYS A 216 -10.18 13.95 -14.23
N GLY A 217 -9.67 14.26 -15.42
CA GLY A 217 -9.98 15.49 -16.18
C GLY A 217 -8.91 16.58 -16.07
N VAL A 218 -8.94 17.53 -17.03
CA VAL A 218 -7.92 18.56 -17.22
C VAL A 218 -8.09 19.72 -16.22
N PRO A 219 -7.03 20.17 -15.53
CA PRO A 219 -7.04 21.40 -14.74
C PRO A 219 -7.44 22.64 -15.57
N ASN A 220 -8.03 23.65 -14.94
CA ASN A 220 -8.34 24.91 -15.60
C ASN A 220 -7.07 25.75 -15.83
N ALA A 221 -6.18 25.78 -14.85
CA ALA A 221 -4.92 26.50 -14.92
C ALA A 221 -3.86 25.82 -14.06
N LEU A 222 -2.60 25.96 -14.47
CA LEU A 222 -1.44 25.48 -13.75
C LEU A 222 -0.34 26.53 -13.76
N PHE A 223 0.26 26.76 -12.61
CA PHE A 223 1.39 27.66 -12.44
C PHE A 223 2.61 26.88 -11.95
N MET A 224 3.78 27.17 -12.53
CA MET A 224 5.06 26.58 -12.19
C MET A 224 6.12 27.69 -12.06
N GLY A 225 6.76 27.79 -10.91
CA GLY A 225 7.68 28.89 -10.64
C GLY A 225 7.80 29.22 -9.16
N GLY A 226 8.19 30.44 -8.84
CA GLY A 226 8.45 30.88 -7.47
C GLY A 226 9.52 31.95 -7.43
N THR A 227 10.42 31.86 -6.46
CA THR A 227 11.58 32.75 -6.29
C THR A 227 12.85 32.09 -6.84
N LEU A 228 14.00 32.75 -6.67
CA LEU A 228 15.30 32.15 -7.03
C LEU A 228 15.66 30.97 -6.12
N GLU A 229 15.22 31.03 -4.86
CA GLU A 229 15.51 30.01 -3.85
C GLU A 229 14.41 28.95 -3.79
N ARG A 230 13.19 29.33 -4.16
CA ARG A 230 11.99 28.50 -3.97
C ARG A 230 11.18 28.28 -5.23
N SER A 231 10.69 27.08 -5.46
CA SER A 231 9.99 26.63 -6.66
C SER A 231 8.81 25.75 -6.26
N PHE A 232 7.68 26.00 -6.89
CA PHE A 232 6.42 25.35 -6.58
C PHE A 232 5.62 25.07 -7.85
N LEU A 233 4.65 24.17 -7.73
CA LEU A 233 3.55 23.97 -8.66
C LEU A 233 2.23 24.30 -7.95
N ALA A 234 1.34 24.97 -8.66
CA ALA A 234 -0.04 25.18 -8.24
C ALA A 234 -1.01 24.77 -9.35
N PHE A 235 -1.85 23.78 -9.05
CA PHE A 235 -2.89 23.27 -9.93
C PHE A 235 -4.24 23.84 -9.49
N TYR A 236 -4.99 24.43 -10.41
CA TYR A 236 -6.33 24.95 -10.15
C TYR A 236 -7.34 24.27 -11.08
N ARG A 237 -8.27 23.51 -10.48
CA ARG A 237 -9.39 22.85 -11.18
C ARG A 237 -10.65 23.71 -11.18
N ARG A 238 -10.74 24.67 -10.26
CA ARG A 238 -11.75 25.73 -10.22
C ARG A 238 -11.32 26.95 -11.03
N ALA A 239 -12.22 27.92 -11.21
CA ALA A 239 -11.86 29.22 -11.76
C ALA A 239 -10.90 29.96 -10.81
N LEU A 240 -9.98 30.75 -11.39
CA LEU A 240 -9.03 31.54 -10.61
C LEU A 240 -9.75 32.65 -9.82
N ALA A 241 -9.48 32.70 -8.52
CA ALA A 241 -9.95 33.72 -7.60
C ALA A 241 -8.85 34.75 -7.33
N PRO A 242 -9.17 36.01 -6.99
CA PRO A 242 -8.15 37.02 -6.68
C PRO A 242 -7.16 36.61 -5.58
N GLY A 243 -7.59 35.80 -4.62
CA GLY A 243 -6.73 35.25 -3.56
C GLY A 243 -5.62 34.31 -4.08
N ASP A 244 -5.81 33.68 -5.24
CA ASP A 244 -4.82 32.77 -5.84
C ASP A 244 -3.57 33.54 -6.25
N PHE A 245 -3.73 34.78 -6.71
CA PHE A 245 -2.61 35.67 -7.03
C PHE A 245 -1.79 35.98 -5.77
N LEU A 246 -2.45 36.28 -4.65
CA LEU A 246 -1.78 36.52 -3.37
C LEU A 246 -1.02 35.27 -2.90
N HIS A 247 -1.60 34.09 -3.10
CA HIS A 247 -0.94 32.83 -2.77
C HIS A 247 0.35 32.62 -3.59
N LEU A 248 0.28 32.81 -4.92
CA LEU A 248 1.46 32.75 -5.79
C LEU A 248 2.53 33.78 -5.37
N TRP A 249 2.15 34.99 -5.00
CA TRP A 249 3.10 36.02 -4.54
C TRP A 249 3.66 35.76 -3.13
N SER A 250 2.99 34.94 -2.32
CA SER A 250 3.47 34.51 -1.00
C SER A 250 4.61 33.48 -1.05
N ALA A 251 5.08 33.06 -2.23
CA ALA A 251 6.19 32.11 -2.38
C ALA A 251 7.49 32.55 -1.71
N SER A 252 7.64 33.86 -1.51
CA SER A 252 8.76 34.45 -0.81
C SER A 252 8.61 34.53 0.72
N GLU A 253 7.37 34.43 1.22
CA GLU A 253 7.09 34.53 2.65
C GLU A 253 7.42 33.20 3.35
N ALA A 254 8.01 33.28 4.55
CA ALA A 254 8.22 32.11 5.40
C ALA A 254 6.85 31.58 5.90
N GLY A 255 6.34 30.53 5.26
CA GLY A 255 5.08 29.89 5.63
C GLY A 255 3.85 30.36 4.85
N GLY A 256 4.01 31.06 3.72
CA GLY A 256 2.89 31.37 2.80
C GLY A 256 2.30 30.14 2.11
N TRP A 257 3.12 29.10 1.93
CA TRP A 257 2.76 27.82 1.32
C TRP A 257 2.61 26.71 2.36
N LYS A 258 1.79 26.95 3.39
CA LYS A 258 1.40 25.91 4.36
C LYS A 258 0.48 24.89 3.66
N ASN A 259 0.69 23.61 3.93
CA ASN A 259 -0.06 22.48 3.34
C ASN A 259 0.21 22.22 1.84
N SER A 260 1.36 22.67 1.31
CA SER A 260 1.84 22.13 0.05
C SER A 260 2.32 20.70 0.25
N ILE A 261 2.11 19.85 -0.74
CA ILE A 261 2.78 18.57 -0.82
C ILE A 261 4.26 18.88 -1.06
N GLY A 262 5.10 18.56 -0.08
CA GLY A 262 6.51 18.85 -0.20
C GLY A 262 7.28 17.70 -0.83
N THR A 263 8.37 18.05 -1.51
CA THR A 263 9.34 17.10 -2.06
C THR A 263 10.35 16.64 -1.01
N GLU A 264 10.06 16.73 0.30
CA GLU A 264 10.86 16.07 1.35
C GLU A 264 11.07 14.56 1.13
N TYR A 265 10.28 13.94 0.26
CA TYR A 265 10.42 12.54 -0.15
C TYR A 265 11.14 12.36 -1.50
N ALA A 266 11.49 13.42 -2.21
CA ALA A 266 12.21 13.36 -3.48
C ALA A 266 13.69 13.19 -3.25
N MET A 267 14.25 12.01 -3.50
CA MET A 267 15.70 11.82 -3.46
C MET A 267 16.27 11.26 -4.76
N ASP A 268 17.02 12.06 -5.52
CA ASP A 268 17.81 11.52 -6.63
C ASP A 268 19.00 10.72 -6.12
N ILE A 269 18.76 9.43 -5.86
CA ILE A 269 19.81 8.48 -5.48
C ILE A 269 20.96 8.50 -6.49
N ALA A 270 20.70 8.68 -7.79
CA ALA A 270 21.70 8.56 -8.84
C ALA A 270 22.80 9.63 -8.80
N THR A 271 22.59 10.73 -8.07
CA THR A 271 23.57 11.81 -7.90
C THR A 271 24.27 11.77 -6.55
N LEU A 272 23.81 10.94 -5.59
CA LEU A 272 24.37 10.89 -4.23
C LEU A 272 25.85 10.53 -4.21
N GLY A 273 26.32 9.70 -5.14
CA GLY A 273 27.74 9.37 -5.26
C GLY A 273 28.59 10.51 -5.80
N ARG A 274 27.97 11.45 -6.52
CA ARG A 274 28.66 12.59 -7.14
C ARG A 274 28.55 13.84 -6.28
N GLU A 275 27.38 14.23 -5.78
CA GLU A 275 27.19 15.53 -5.14
C GLU A 275 27.83 15.61 -3.74
N PRO A 276 28.52 16.71 -3.39
CA PRO A 276 29.07 16.88 -2.05
C PRO A 276 27.95 17.03 -1.01
N VAL A 277 28.18 16.58 0.23
CA VAL A 277 27.23 16.77 1.35
C VAL A 277 27.03 18.26 1.61
N ARG A 278 28.12 19.03 1.67
CA ARG A 278 28.12 20.49 1.71
C ARG A 278 29.32 21.06 0.93
N PRO A 279 29.24 22.28 0.36
CA PRO A 279 30.36 22.87 -0.38
C PRO A 279 31.65 23.05 0.45
N ASP A 280 31.49 23.33 1.74
CA ASP A 280 32.55 23.52 2.73
C ASP A 280 33.05 22.20 3.36
N GLN A 281 32.20 21.17 3.37
CA GLN A 281 32.53 19.84 3.87
C GLN A 281 32.02 18.74 2.91
N PRO A 282 32.75 18.48 1.80
CA PRO A 282 32.27 17.64 0.70
C PRO A 282 31.87 16.21 1.09
N VAL A 283 32.58 15.60 2.03
CA VAL A 283 32.33 14.24 2.51
C VAL A 283 31.50 14.18 3.81
N GLY A 284 31.13 15.32 4.39
CA GLY A 284 30.41 15.36 5.67
C GLY A 284 31.25 14.87 6.87
N GLN A 285 30.58 14.25 7.84
CA GLN A 285 31.14 13.82 9.13
C GLN A 285 31.03 12.31 9.34
N ASP A 286 31.79 11.73 10.26
CA ASP A 286 31.67 10.29 10.60
C ASP A 286 30.30 10.01 11.24
N VAL A 287 29.56 9.04 10.71
CA VAL A 287 28.18 8.71 11.11
C VAL A 287 28.09 7.71 12.25
N ARG A 288 29.21 7.20 12.78
CA ARG A 288 29.24 6.20 13.86
C ARG A 288 28.41 6.52 15.11
N TYR A 289 28.13 7.80 15.36
CA TYR A 289 27.33 8.26 16.50
C TYR A 289 26.11 9.10 16.06
N ASP A 290 25.76 9.06 14.76
CA ASP A 290 24.58 9.75 14.25
C ASP A 290 23.33 8.88 14.49
N PRO A 291 22.26 9.41 15.12
CA PRO A 291 21.04 8.65 15.40
C PRO A 291 20.37 8.05 14.16
N LEU A 292 20.53 8.67 12.97
CA LEU A 292 20.01 8.12 11.72
C LEU A 292 20.76 6.84 11.34
N PHE A 293 22.07 6.81 11.57
CA PHE A 293 22.89 5.64 11.34
C PHE A 293 22.60 4.52 12.34
N ASP A 294 22.40 4.84 13.63
CA ASP A 294 21.97 3.85 14.63
C ASP A 294 20.63 3.19 14.23
N THR A 295 19.69 3.99 13.72
CA THR A 295 18.39 3.49 13.25
C THR A 295 18.55 2.60 12.01
N LEU A 296 19.39 3.00 11.06
CA LEU A 296 19.71 2.21 9.88
C LEU A 296 20.39 0.89 10.25
N GLN A 297 21.39 0.94 11.13
CA GLN A 297 22.12 -0.22 11.61
C GLN A 297 21.19 -1.18 12.36
N ALA A 298 20.29 -0.69 13.22
CA ALA A 298 19.31 -1.53 13.90
C ALA A 298 18.36 -2.26 12.94
N GLU A 299 18.00 -1.66 11.81
CA GLU A 299 17.22 -2.33 10.75
C GLU A 299 18.03 -3.39 10.01
N VAL A 300 19.28 -3.09 9.66
CA VAL A 300 20.18 -4.03 8.99
C VAL A 300 20.56 -5.19 9.91
N ASP A 301 20.74 -4.96 11.21
CA ASP A 301 21.14 -5.97 12.20
C ASP A 301 20.09 -7.07 12.40
N LYS A 302 18.83 -6.81 12.03
CA LYS A 302 17.77 -7.83 11.94
C LYS A 302 18.13 -8.98 10.99
N LEU A 303 19.02 -8.76 10.01
CA LEU A 303 19.57 -9.82 9.13
C LEU A 303 20.39 -10.87 9.89
N THR A 304 21.05 -10.47 10.97
CA THR A 304 22.04 -11.27 11.68
C THR A 304 21.53 -11.81 13.02
N SER A 305 20.45 -11.22 13.55
CA SER A 305 19.86 -11.65 14.81
C SER A 305 18.34 -11.84 14.66
N PRO A 306 17.87 -13.08 14.41
CA PRO A 306 16.44 -13.40 14.35
C PRO A 306 15.70 -13.22 15.69
N ALA A 307 16.40 -12.79 16.75
CA ALA A 307 15.86 -12.38 18.04
C ALA A 307 15.38 -10.91 18.07
N VAL A 308 15.82 -10.06 17.14
CA VAL A 308 15.37 -8.66 17.01
C VAL A 308 14.14 -8.63 16.09
N ALA A 309 13.04 -8.09 16.61
CA ALA A 309 11.71 -8.22 16.03
C ALA A 309 11.56 -7.73 14.58
N GLY A 310 10.97 -8.61 13.74
CA GLY A 310 10.37 -8.25 12.44
C GLY A 310 11.16 -8.66 11.20
N THR A 311 10.46 -8.76 10.07
CA THR A 311 11.06 -8.78 8.72
C THR A 311 11.75 -7.44 8.46
N ILE A 312 12.87 -7.46 7.75
CA ILE A 312 13.62 -6.23 7.40
C ILE A 312 12.78 -5.39 6.47
N ASP A 313 12.67 -4.11 6.79
CA ASP A 313 12.06 -3.11 5.93
C ASP A 313 13.15 -2.53 5.01
N TRP A 314 13.28 -3.12 3.82
CA TRP A 314 14.27 -2.69 2.84
C TRP A 314 14.00 -1.28 2.28
N GLU A 315 12.74 -0.85 2.22
CA GLU A 315 12.39 0.51 1.81
C GLU A 315 12.89 1.54 2.84
N LYS A 316 12.74 1.23 4.13
CA LYS A 316 13.32 2.03 5.22
C LYS A 316 14.84 2.06 5.18
N VAL A 317 15.51 0.93 4.85
CA VAL A 317 16.97 0.88 4.65
C VAL A 317 17.40 1.82 3.52
N VAL A 318 16.75 1.75 2.36
CA VAL A 318 17.04 2.63 1.21
C VAL A 318 16.85 4.11 1.61
N ARG A 319 15.74 4.44 2.28
CA ARG A 319 15.45 5.82 2.75
C ARG A 319 16.55 6.38 3.63
N LEU A 320 16.88 5.66 4.69
CA LEU A 320 17.81 6.11 5.72
C LEU A 320 19.22 6.20 5.14
N SER A 321 19.65 5.22 4.35
CA SER A 321 20.97 5.26 3.72
C SER A 321 21.11 6.43 2.75
N ALA A 322 20.09 6.69 1.94
CA ALA A 322 20.11 7.78 0.99
C ALA A 322 20.11 9.15 1.70
N ASP A 323 19.34 9.33 2.78
CA ASP A 323 19.34 10.58 3.57
C ASP A 323 20.72 10.83 4.22
N ILE A 324 21.33 9.79 4.80
CA ILE A 324 22.67 9.90 5.37
C ILE A 324 23.69 10.31 4.29
N LEU A 325 23.66 9.69 3.11
CA LEU A 325 24.56 10.02 2.00
C LEU A 325 24.32 11.42 1.44
N ALA A 326 23.08 11.92 1.48
CA ALA A 326 22.73 13.26 1.03
C ALA A 326 23.15 14.34 2.04
N THR A 327 22.89 14.14 3.33
CA THR A 327 22.87 15.23 4.32
C THR A 327 23.94 15.11 5.40
N ARG A 328 24.51 13.93 5.65
CA ARG A 328 25.39 13.65 6.79
C ARG A 328 26.81 13.28 6.39
N SER A 329 26.98 12.25 5.56
CA SER A 329 28.29 11.65 5.30
C SER A 329 28.37 10.87 4.00
N LYS A 330 29.50 10.98 3.31
CA LYS A 330 29.89 10.02 2.27
C LYS A 330 30.57 8.83 2.95
N ASP A 331 29.76 7.82 3.28
CA ASP A 331 30.22 6.60 3.92
C ASP A 331 29.97 5.38 3.01
N LEU A 332 31.03 4.59 2.79
CA LEU A 332 31.03 3.42 1.93
C LEU A 332 30.14 2.31 2.47
N LEU A 333 30.07 2.12 3.79
CA LEU A 333 29.18 1.13 4.39
C LEU A 333 27.71 1.52 4.20
N VAL A 334 27.40 2.81 4.35
CA VAL A 334 26.04 3.32 4.08
C VAL A 334 25.70 3.16 2.60
N ALA A 335 26.65 3.41 1.70
CA ALA A 335 26.49 3.13 0.28
C ALA A 335 26.33 1.63 -0.02
N SER A 336 27.00 0.73 0.73
CA SER A 336 26.76 -0.71 0.69
C SER A 336 25.33 -1.06 1.05
N TYR A 337 24.82 -0.51 2.16
CA TYR A 337 23.45 -0.72 2.63
C TYR A 337 22.43 -0.23 1.60
N LEU A 338 22.68 0.95 1.02
CA LEU A 338 21.86 1.50 -0.05
C LEU A 338 21.81 0.58 -1.26
N ALA A 339 22.97 0.16 -1.77
CA ALA A 339 23.05 -0.68 -2.96
C ALA A 339 22.33 -2.03 -2.78
N VAL A 340 22.48 -2.68 -1.62
CA VAL A 340 21.75 -3.92 -1.33
C VAL A 340 20.26 -3.68 -1.18
N GLY A 341 19.84 -2.61 -0.48
CA GLY A 341 18.44 -2.26 -0.34
C GLY A 341 17.76 -1.98 -1.69
N LEU A 342 18.48 -1.34 -2.62
CA LEU A 342 18.00 -1.12 -3.98
C LEU A 342 17.85 -2.44 -4.75
N VAL A 343 18.79 -3.37 -4.63
CA VAL A 343 18.66 -4.70 -5.27
C VAL A 343 17.47 -5.46 -4.69
N GLN A 344 17.22 -5.39 -3.38
CA GLN A 344 16.10 -6.08 -2.75
C GLN A 344 14.73 -5.49 -3.11
N THR A 345 14.65 -4.16 -3.32
CA THR A 345 13.40 -3.45 -3.62
C THR A 345 13.12 -3.32 -5.11
N ARG A 346 14.15 -3.19 -5.95
CA ARG A 346 14.06 -2.88 -7.39
C ARG A 346 14.78 -3.90 -8.29
N GLY A 347 15.31 -4.99 -7.74
CA GLY A 347 15.96 -6.06 -8.52
C GLY A 347 17.14 -5.55 -9.36
N GLY A 348 17.12 -5.89 -10.66
CA GLY A 348 18.16 -5.52 -11.63
C GLY A 348 18.38 -4.02 -11.79
N ASP A 349 17.31 -3.23 -11.77
CA ASP A 349 17.38 -1.77 -11.84
C ASP A 349 18.08 -1.19 -10.60
N GLY A 350 17.78 -1.78 -9.44
CA GLY A 350 18.42 -1.44 -8.18
C GLY A 350 19.92 -1.72 -8.18
N LEU A 351 20.35 -2.80 -8.85
CA LEU A 351 21.77 -3.12 -9.03
C LEU A 351 22.49 -2.04 -9.84
N ALA A 352 21.94 -1.66 -11.00
CA ALA A 352 22.54 -0.64 -11.86
C ALA A 352 22.67 0.71 -11.15
N LEU A 353 21.60 1.12 -10.45
CA LEU A 353 21.58 2.38 -9.70
C LEU A 353 22.56 2.35 -8.52
N GLY A 354 22.57 1.26 -7.73
CA GLY A 354 23.49 1.10 -6.61
C GLY A 354 24.96 1.12 -7.05
N LEU A 355 25.29 0.45 -8.15
CA LEU A 355 26.63 0.44 -8.74
C LEU A 355 27.07 1.81 -9.24
N LYS A 356 26.16 2.59 -9.84
CA LYS A 356 26.49 3.97 -10.23
C LYS A 356 26.86 4.80 -9.00
N VAL A 357 26.05 4.77 -7.95
CA VAL A 357 26.32 5.52 -6.71
C VAL A 357 27.67 5.11 -6.13
N TRP A 358 27.94 3.81 -6.08
CA TRP A 358 29.22 3.25 -5.67
C TRP A 358 30.38 3.80 -6.51
N ARG A 359 30.30 3.68 -7.83
CA ARG A 359 31.35 4.13 -8.75
C ARG A 359 31.63 5.62 -8.57
N ASP A 360 30.59 6.45 -8.61
CA ASP A 360 30.73 7.91 -8.49
C ASP A 360 31.35 8.29 -7.13
N LEU A 361 30.98 7.58 -6.05
CA LEU A 361 31.50 7.81 -4.70
C LEU A 361 32.97 7.40 -4.56
N LEU A 362 33.37 6.29 -5.18
CA LEU A 362 34.76 5.86 -5.26
C LEU A 362 35.59 6.84 -6.09
N GLU A 363 35.14 7.19 -7.29
CA GLU A 363 35.90 8.08 -8.19
C GLU A 363 36.08 9.49 -7.61
N ARG A 364 35.06 10.02 -6.91
CA ARG A 364 35.04 11.44 -6.51
C ARG A 364 35.46 11.70 -5.07
N PHE A 365 35.22 10.77 -4.15
CA PHE A 365 35.38 11.00 -2.72
C PHE A 365 36.37 10.06 -2.03
N TRP A 366 37.01 9.13 -2.74
CA TRP A 366 37.85 8.08 -2.14
C TRP A 366 38.89 8.56 -1.13
N SER A 367 39.56 9.69 -1.37
CA SER A 367 40.59 10.19 -0.44
C SER A 367 40.05 10.38 0.98
N ASP A 368 38.88 11.00 1.09
CA ASP A 368 38.31 11.48 2.36
C ASP A 368 37.08 10.67 2.79
N LEU A 369 36.76 9.60 2.06
CA LEU A 369 35.59 8.74 2.27
C LEU A 369 35.60 8.03 3.63
N TYR A 370 34.44 7.93 4.27
CA TYR A 370 34.26 7.10 5.45
C TYR A 370 33.93 5.64 5.08
N PRO A 371 34.33 4.64 5.88
CA PRO A 371 35.26 4.73 7.00
C PRO A 371 36.68 5.13 6.55
N THR A 372 37.38 5.94 7.35
CA THR A 372 38.75 6.42 7.03
C THR A 372 39.81 5.31 7.02
N ARG A 373 39.58 4.21 7.74
CA ARG A 373 40.52 3.07 7.80
C ARG A 373 40.28 2.14 6.61
N MET A 374 41.35 1.77 5.90
CA MET A 374 41.29 0.84 4.75
C MET A 374 40.62 -0.49 5.07
N ARG A 375 40.92 -1.11 6.22
CA ARG A 375 40.24 -2.33 6.69
C ARG A 375 38.73 -2.16 6.88
N GLY A 376 38.29 -0.95 7.25
CA GLY A 376 36.87 -0.63 7.35
C GLY A 376 36.20 -0.62 5.98
N ARG A 377 36.85 0.03 5.00
CA ARG A 377 36.38 0.05 3.61
C ARG A 377 36.34 -1.35 2.99
N GLN A 378 37.37 -2.17 3.22
CA GLN A 378 37.41 -3.56 2.78
C GLN A 378 36.21 -4.35 3.32
N ARG A 379 35.89 -4.22 4.62
CA ARG A 379 34.70 -4.85 5.20
C ARG A 379 33.39 -4.35 4.61
N SER A 380 33.29 -3.06 4.27
CA SER A 380 32.11 -2.51 3.57
C SER A 380 31.92 -3.13 2.19
N VAL A 381 33.01 -3.36 1.45
CA VAL A 381 33.02 -4.05 0.15
C VAL A 381 32.63 -5.52 0.31
N GLU A 382 33.23 -6.24 1.27
CA GLU A 382 32.91 -7.65 1.54
C GLU A 382 31.44 -7.83 1.91
N TRP A 383 30.92 -6.96 2.79
CA TRP A 383 29.51 -6.99 3.18
C TRP A 383 28.60 -6.72 1.98
N TRP A 384 28.93 -5.72 1.16
CA TRP A 384 28.14 -5.39 -0.04
C TRP A 384 28.11 -6.56 -1.02
N LEU A 385 29.27 -7.18 -1.29
CA LEU A 385 29.41 -8.32 -2.19
C LEU A 385 28.55 -9.51 -1.74
N ASP A 386 28.74 -9.97 -0.51
CA ASP A 386 28.03 -11.12 0.05
C ASP A 386 26.51 -10.91 0.01
N ARG A 387 26.06 -9.73 0.44
CA ARG A 387 24.63 -9.42 0.50
C ARG A 387 23.99 -9.18 -0.86
N THR A 388 24.71 -8.57 -1.81
CA THR A 388 24.22 -8.39 -3.18
C THR A 388 24.10 -9.73 -3.89
N GLU A 389 25.07 -10.64 -3.73
CA GLU A 389 24.99 -11.99 -4.28
C GLU A 389 23.76 -12.74 -3.74
N ILE A 390 23.52 -12.70 -2.43
CA ILE A 390 22.33 -13.30 -1.82
C ILE A 390 21.05 -12.68 -2.38
N ALA A 391 20.98 -11.34 -2.46
CA ALA A 391 19.80 -10.62 -2.93
C ALA A 391 19.48 -10.97 -4.40
N LEU A 392 20.48 -10.99 -5.29
CA LEU A 392 20.30 -11.35 -6.70
C LEU A 392 19.84 -12.80 -6.88
N ARG A 393 20.38 -13.75 -6.09
CA ARG A 393 19.96 -15.16 -6.16
C ARG A 393 18.51 -15.37 -5.70
N GLN A 394 17.98 -14.48 -4.86
CA GLN A 394 16.61 -14.52 -4.34
C GLN A 394 15.60 -13.85 -5.28
N GLN A 395 16.03 -13.14 -6.33
CA GLN A 395 15.15 -12.49 -7.29
C GLN A 395 14.37 -13.50 -8.14
N ARG A 396 13.10 -13.17 -8.42
CA ARG A 396 12.19 -13.99 -9.25
C ARG A 396 12.48 -13.87 -10.74
N GLU A 397 12.87 -12.68 -11.19
CA GLU A 397 13.26 -12.40 -12.58
C GLU A 397 14.77 -12.48 -12.71
N ARG A 398 15.24 -13.26 -13.68
CA ARG A 398 16.67 -13.54 -13.91
C ARG A 398 17.21 -12.94 -15.21
N THR A 399 16.59 -11.92 -15.76
CA THR A 399 17.00 -11.34 -17.05
C THR A 399 17.07 -9.83 -16.96
N LEU A 400 18.19 -9.27 -17.40
CA LEU A 400 18.39 -7.82 -17.55
C LEU A 400 18.23 -7.42 -19.02
N PRO A 401 17.59 -6.27 -19.32
CA PRO A 401 17.65 -5.65 -20.65
C PRO A 401 19.09 -5.47 -21.14
N ALA A 402 19.33 -5.62 -22.45
CA ALA A 402 20.68 -5.62 -23.03
C ALA A 402 21.51 -4.37 -22.69
N GLU A 403 20.88 -3.18 -22.73
CA GLU A 403 21.54 -1.92 -22.39
C GLU A 403 21.93 -1.85 -20.91
N GLN A 404 21.04 -2.28 -20.01
CA GLN A 404 21.33 -2.33 -18.57
C GLN A 404 22.42 -3.35 -18.24
N HIS A 405 22.35 -4.53 -18.85
CA HIS A 405 23.35 -5.58 -18.68
C HIS A 405 24.76 -5.07 -19.06
N ALA A 406 24.87 -4.34 -20.17
CA ALA A 406 26.13 -3.71 -20.58
C ALA A 406 26.64 -2.68 -19.55
N ILE A 407 25.76 -1.78 -19.09
CA ILE A 407 26.10 -0.73 -18.10
C ILE A 407 26.56 -1.34 -16.77
N VAL A 408 25.87 -2.39 -16.31
CA VAL A 408 26.19 -3.09 -15.04
C VAL A 408 27.56 -3.76 -15.16
N LEU A 409 27.84 -4.47 -16.25
CA LEU A 409 29.14 -5.11 -16.46
C LEU A 409 30.28 -4.11 -16.59
N GLU A 410 30.07 -2.99 -17.29
CA GLU A 410 31.04 -1.90 -17.38
C GLU A 410 31.33 -1.31 -15.99
N SER A 411 30.28 -1.02 -15.23
CA SER A 411 30.39 -0.42 -13.89
C SER A 411 31.08 -1.37 -12.91
N LEU A 412 30.75 -2.66 -12.92
CA LEU A 412 31.44 -3.68 -12.13
C LEU A 412 32.92 -3.77 -12.50
N GLY A 413 33.26 -3.74 -13.79
CA GLY A 413 34.65 -3.77 -14.25
C GLY A 413 35.43 -2.51 -13.87
N ALA A 414 34.79 -1.34 -13.89
CA ALA A 414 35.40 -0.10 -13.42
C ALA A 414 35.67 -0.12 -11.91
N ILE A 415 34.69 -0.58 -11.11
CA ILE A 415 34.82 -0.72 -9.66
C ILE A 415 35.90 -1.74 -9.30
N ASP A 416 35.95 -2.90 -9.97
CA ASP A 416 36.96 -3.94 -9.73
C ASP A 416 38.38 -3.44 -9.96
N ARG A 417 38.59 -2.71 -11.07
CA ARG A 417 39.88 -2.06 -11.36
C ARG A 417 40.24 -1.03 -10.28
N PHE A 418 39.27 -0.17 -9.92
CA PHE A 418 39.50 0.87 -8.93
C PHE A 418 39.87 0.29 -7.55
N LEU A 419 39.13 -0.73 -7.10
CA LEU A 419 39.39 -1.39 -5.82
C LEU A 419 40.74 -2.11 -5.84
N GLY A 420 41.09 -2.79 -6.93
CA GLY A 420 42.39 -3.47 -7.08
C GLY A 420 43.59 -2.52 -7.07
N GLU A 421 43.42 -1.27 -7.53
CA GLU A 421 44.48 -0.24 -7.49
C GLU A 421 44.64 0.40 -6.10
N HIS A 422 43.57 0.46 -5.31
CA HIS A 422 43.54 1.25 -4.06
C HIS A 422 43.46 0.42 -2.77
N LEU A 423 43.21 -0.90 -2.84
CA LEU A 423 43.18 -1.82 -1.71
C LEU A 423 44.19 -2.96 -1.91
N GLU A 424 45.06 -3.19 -0.91
CA GLU A 424 46.10 -4.23 -0.97
C GLU A 424 45.53 -5.66 -1.05
N ASP A 425 44.41 -5.92 -0.37
CA ASP A 425 43.67 -7.20 -0.37
C ASP A 425 42.23 -7.00 -0.87
N ALA A 426 42.06 -6.45 -2.07
CA ALA A 426 40.76 -6.17 -2.65
C ALA A 426 39.88 -7.44 -2.79
N PRO A 427 38.64 -7.45 -2.29
CA PRO A 427 37.70 -8.56 -2.52
C PRO A 427 37.40 -8.72 -4.02
N SER A 428 37.47 -9.96 -4.52
CA SER A 428 37.21 -10.25 -5.93
C SER A 428 35.72 -10.11 -6.30
N LEU A 429 35.44 -9.33 -7.33
CA LEU A 429 34.09 -9.15 -7.91
C LEU A 429 33.71 -10.22 -8.94
N THR A 430 34.58 -11.22 -9.18
CA THR A 430 34.39 -12.21 -10.25
C THR A 430 33.08 -13.00 -10.12
N LYS A 431 32.70 -13.41 -8.91
CA LYS A 431 31.44 -14.14 -8.66
C LYS A 431 30.21 -13.30 -8.98
N LEU A 432 30.22 -12.02 -8.60
CA LEU A 432 29.12 -11.11 -8.90
C LEU A 432 29.03 -10.84 -10.40
N ARG A 433 30.17 -10.73 -11.08
CA ARG A 433 30.23 -10.59 -12.54
C ARG A 433 29.70 -11.83 -13.27
N GLU A 434 30.07 -13.04 -12.83
CA GLU A 434 29.52 -14.30 -13.35
C GLU A 434 28.00 -14.35 -13.18
N LEU A 435 27.51 -13.98 -11.99
CA LEU A 435 26.07 -13.89 -11.74
C LEU A 435 25.37 -12.91 -12.67
N VAL A 436 25.94 -11.73 -12.92
CA VAL A 436 25.37 -10.77 -13.86
C VAL A 436 25.40 -11.29 -15.30
N MET A 437 26.47 -11.99 -15.69
CA MET A 437 26.55 -12.64 -17.02
C MET A 437 25.46 -13.70 -17.21
N ASP A 438 25.12 -14.45 -16.17
CA ASP A 438 24.01 -15.40 -16.19
C ASP A 438 22.63 -14.71 -16.31
N LEU A 439 22.55 -13.40 -16.00
CA LEU A 439 21.34 -12.58 -16.13
C LEU A 439 21.21 -11.94 -17.53
N ALA A 440 22.01 -12.36 -18.51
CA ALA A 440 21.95 -11.85 -19.87
C ALA A 440 20.55 -12.05 -20.51
N PRO A 441 20.11 -11.16 -21.42
CA PRO A 441 18.82 -11.32 -22.09
C PRO A 441 18.81 -12.60 -22.93
N GLU A 442 17.74 -13.41 -22.82
CA GLU A 442 17.54 -14.58 -23.68
C GLU A 442 17.34 -14.13 -25.13
N GLY A 443 18.41 -14.17 -25.93
CA GLY A 443 18.40 -13.76 -27.34
C GLY A 443 19.68 -13.13 -27.89
N GLY A 444 20.73 -12.95 -27.08
CA GLY A 444 22.01 -12.41 -27.53
C GLY A 444 22.99 -13.47 -28.02
N GLY A 445 22.76 -14.02 -29.22
CA GLY A 445 23.82 -14.74 -29.95
C GLY A 445 25.00 -13.83 -30.24
N GLU A 446 26.21 -14.40 -30.14
CA GLU A 446 27.53 -13.85 -30.45
C GLU A 446 27.52 -12.63 -31.38
N THR A 447 28.01 -11.50 -30.87
CA THR A 447 28.74 -10.53 -31.70
C THR A 447 30.15 -10.44 -31.17
N ALA A 448 31.02 -11.25 -31.78
CA ALA A 448 32.46 -11.04 -31.73
C ALA A 448 32.80 -9.67 -32.37
N PRO A 449 33.84 -8.98 -31.88
CA PRO A 449 34.16 -7.62 -32.29
C PRO A 449 34.83 -7.63 -33.66
N GLU A 450 34.17 -7.05 -34.67
CA GLU A 450 34.83 -6.77 -35.95
C GLU A 450 35.22 -5.29 -36.04
N ALA A 451 36.45 -5.12 -36.53
CA ALA A 451 37.27 -3.95 -36.38
C ALA A 451 36.83 -2.74 -37.23
N VAL A 452 37.23 -1.58 -36.71
CA VAL A 452 37.40 -0.27 -37.36
C VAL A 452 37.63 -0.34 -38.88
N ALA A 453 36.69 0.21 -39.65
CA ALA A 453 36.96 0.86 -40.93
C ALA A 453 35.85 1.86 -41.32
N ALA A 454 36.19 3.14 -41.39
CA ALA A 454 35.52 4.14 -42.23
C ALA A 454 36.28 4.21 -43.59
N PRO A 455 35.89 4.97 -44.65
CA PRO A 455 34.69 5.80 -44.96
C PRO A 455 34.21 5.52 -46.44
N PRO A 456 33.60 6.41 -47.29
CA PRO A 456 32.93 7.73 -47.11
C PRO A 456 31.56 7.92 -47.85
N ALA A 457 30.88 9.05 -47.54
CA ALA A 457 30.06 10.00 -48.35
C ALA A 457 29.54 9.56 -49.76
N GLN A 458 28.32 9.87 -50.25
CA GLN A 458 27.56 11.14 -50.25
C GLN A 458 26.16 10.91 -50.94
N PRO A 459 25.32 11.93 -51.29
CA PRO A 459 23.90 12.02 -50.95
C PRO A 459 22.92 11.79 -52.13
N GLU A 460 21.62 11.58 -51.86
CA GLU A 460 20.56 12.07 -52.79
C GLU A 460 19.17 12.10 -52.14
N ALA A 461 18.46 13.19 -52.40
CA ALA A 461 17.12 13.51 -51.95
C ALA A 461 16.14 13.35 -53.11
N VAL A 462 14.90 12.89 -52.87
CA VAL A 462 13.72 13.36 -53.63
C VAL A 462 12.44 13.23 -52.78
N ALA A 463 11.61 14.26 -52.85
CA ALA A 463 10.33 14.44 -52.19
C ALA A 463 9.12 14.00 -53.05
N ALA A 464 7.93 13.93 -52.40
CA ALA A 464 6.56 14.04 -52.93
C ALA A 464 6.05 12.89 -53.84
N ASP A 465 4.78 12.45 -53.88
CA ASP A 465 3.43 13.01 -53.63
C ASP A 465 2.52 11.88 -53.05
N LEU A 466 1.53 12.10 -52.17
CA LEU A 466 0.23 12.80 -52.27
C LEU A 466 -0.77 12.25 -53.33
N PHE A 467 -1.79 11.53 -52.82
CA PHE A 467 -3.11 11.15 -53.37
C PHE A 467 -3.35 9.75 -53.99
N ALA A 468 -4.06 8.89 -53.24
CA ALA A 468 -5.21 8.09 -53.72
C ALA A 468 -6.12 7.63 -52.53
N PRO A 469 -7.48 7.65 -52.64
CA PRO A 469 -8.42 7.41 -51.53
C PRO A 469 -9.11 6.02 -51.59
N PRO A 470 -10.23 5.79 -50.85
CA PRO A 470 -10.33 4.97 -49.64
C PRO A 470 -10.76 3.51 -49.87
N ARG A 471 -10.46 2.60 -48.93
CA ARG A 471 -11.18 1.31 -48.81
C ARG A 471 -11.78 1.16 -47.42
N GLN A 472 -13.10 1.02 -47.40
CA GLN A 472 -13.93 0.81 -46.23
C GLN A 472 -13.90 -0.66 -45.75
N ALA A 473 -13.89 -0.77 -44.43
CA ALA A 473 -14.68 -1.64 -43.53
C ALA A 473 -14.85 -3.13 -43.82
N THR A 474 -14.50 -3.96 -42.82
CA THR A 474 -15.47 -4.76 -42.03
C THR A 474 -14.79 -5.29 -40.73
N PRO A 475 -15.54 -5.77 -39.72
CA PRO A 475 -15.48 -5.23 -38.36
C PRO A 475 -14.83 -6.18 -37.35
N ALA A 476 -14.36 -5.63 -36.23
CA ALA A 476 -14.08 -6.40 -35.03
C ALA A 476 -14.98 -5.89 -33.89
N SER A 477 -15.81 -6.77 -33.38
CA SER A 477 -16.47 -6.63 -32.08
C SER A 477 -16.28 -7.95 -31.35
N VAL A 478 -15.39 -8.00 -30.36
CA VAL A 478 -15.50 -8.84 -29.14
C VAL A 478 -14.69 -8.17 -28.01
N GLU A 479 -15.28 -8.20 -26.82
CA GLU A 479 -14.83 -7.86 -25.46
C GLU A 479 -13.34 -8.07 -25.05
N PRO A 480 -12.91 -7.45 -23.93
CA PRO A 480 -11.51 -7.39 -23.51
C PRO A 480 -10.97 -8.76 -23.06
N PRO A 481 -9.66 -9.03 -23.22
CA PRO A 481 -9.06 -10.21 -22.64
C PRO A 481 -8.98 -10.06 -21.12
N ARG A 482 -9.60 -11.00 -20.41
CA ARG A 482 -9.25 -11.33 -19.01
C ARG A 482 -7.75 -11.60 -18.95
N GLN A 483 -7.08 -10.97 -17.98
CA GLN A 483 -5.73 -11.32 -17.61
C GLN A 483 -5.67 -12.80 -17.21
N THR A 484 -5.07 -13.63 -18.05
CA THR A 484 -4.64 -14.97 -17.68
C THR A 484 -3.20 -14.87 -17.18
N MET A 485 -3.01 -15.11 -15.89
CA MET A 485 -1.69 -15.36 -15.30
C MET A 485 -0.98 -16.49 -16.09
N PRO A 486 0.35 -16.45 -16.25
CA PRO A 486 1.08 -17.61 -16.74
C PRO A 486 0.93 -18.73 -15.70
N LEU A 487 0.42 -19.89 -16.13
CA LEU A 487 0.34 -21.08 -15.30
C LEU A 487 1.77 -21.59 -15.04
N GLY A 488 2.36 -21.16 -13.92
CA GLY A 488 3.25 -22.04 -13.16
C GLY A 488 2.50 -23.32 -12.80
N SER A 489 3.23 -24.36 -12.39
CA SER A 489 2.56 -25.60 -11.96
C SER A 489 1.46 -25.28 -10.92
N PRO A 490 0.30 -25.95 -10.92
CA PRO A 490 -0.77 -25.68 -9.96
C PRO A 490 -0.28 -25.68 -8.49
N LEU A 491 0.76 -26.48 -8.21
CA LEU A 491 1.45 -26.52 -6.93
C LEU A 491 2.18 -25.20 -6.59
N GLN A 492 2.92 -24.62 -7.54
CA GLN A 492 3.59 -23.32 -7.35
C GLN A 492 2.59 -22.16 -7.19
N ALA A 493 1.46 -22.23 -7.90
CA ALA A 493 0.39 -21.25 -7.73
C ALA A 493 -0.26 -21.36 -6.34
N LEU A 494 -0.45 -22.59 -5.84
CA LEU A 494 -0.94 -22.86 -4.48
C LEU A 494 0.07 -22.40 -3.42
N GLU A 495 1.37 -22.66 -3.59
CA GLU A 495 2.44 -22.16 -2.70
C GLU A 495 2.47 -20.63 -2.63
N ALA A 496 2.35 -19.96 -3.77
CA ALA A 496 2.27 -18.50 -3.82
C ALA A 496 1.00 -17.98 -3.14
N GLY A 497 -0.15 -18.63 -3.37
CA GLY A 497 -1.41 -18.28 -2.72
C GLY A 497 -1.38 -18.47 -1.20
N LEU A 498 -0.83 -19.58 -0.70
CA LEU A 498 -0.69 -19.82 0.74
C LEU A 498 0.27 -18.84 1.40
N ARG A 499 1.33 -18.40 0.69
CA ARG A 499 2.22 -17.34 1.16
C ARG A 499 1.48 -15.99 1.31
N GLN A 500 0.69 -15.60 0.31
CA GLN A 500 -0.16 -14.41 0.38
C GLN A 500 -1.19 -14.49 1.50
N VAL A 501 -1.78 -15.67 1.73
CA VAL A 501 -2.70 -15.89 2.86
C VAL A 501 -1.98 -15.73 4.21
N GLY A 502 -0.74 -16.21 4.33
CA GLY A 502 0.09 -16.03 5.53
C GLY A 502 0.44 -14.56 5.79
N GLU A 503 0.79 -13.80 4.75
CA GLU A 503 1.07 -12.35 4.83
C GLU A 503 -0.19 -11.57 5.23
N ALA A 504 -1.34 -11.88 4.61
CA ALA A 504 -2.61 -11.29 4.96
C ALA A 504 -3.03 -11.63 6.40
N ALA A 505 -2.79 -12.86 6.86
CA ALA A 505 -3.02 -13.27 8.25
C ALA A 505 -2.17 -12.44 9.22
N GLY A 506 -0.90 -12.21 8.90
CA GLY A 506 -0.01 -11.35 9.69
C GLY A 506 -0.49 -9.90 9.76
N ALA A 507 -0.95 -9.34 8.65
CA ALA A 507 -1.53 -7.99 8.61
C ALA A 507 -2.83 -7.90 9.43
N LEU A 508 -3.72 -8.89 9.33
CA LEU A 508 -4.96 -8.93 10.12
C LEU A 508 -4.68 -9.10 11.62
N LEU A 509 -3.64 -9.85 11.99
CA LEU A 509 -3.22 -10.02 13.39
C LEU A 509 -2.73 -8.70 13.99
N GLN A 510 -2.09 -7.83 13.20
CA GLN A 510 -1.69 -6.48 13.64
C GLN A 510 -2.89 -5.54 13.82
N GLN A 511 -3.96 -5.73 13.04
CA GLN A 511 -5.17 -4.91 13.12
C GLN A 511 -6.10 -5.34 14.27
N ASP A 512 -6.35 -6.64 14.41
CA ASP A 512 -7.18 -7.20 15.48
C ASP A 512 -6.60 -8.51 16.03
N PRO A 513 -5.78 -8.46 17.09
CA PRO A 513 -5.17 -9.65 17.68
C PRO A 513 -6.19 -10.53 18.44
N ALA A 514 -7.40 -10.03 18.72
CA ALA A 514 -8.46 -10.80 19.38
C ALA A 514 -9.31 -11.63 18.41
N GLY A 515 -9.26 -11.30 17.12
CA GLY A 515 -10.02 -11.99 16.08
C GLY A 515 -9.54 -13.44 15.88
N PRO A 516 -10.45 -14.41 15.63
CA PRO A 516 -10.07 -15.81 15.39
C PRO A 516 -9.52 -16.07 13.98
N VAL A 517 -9.90 -15.25 13.00
CA VAL A 517 -9.58 -15.45 11.57
C VAL A 517 -8.08 -15.43 11.28
N PRO A 518 -7.27 -14.48 11.81
CA PRO A 518 -5.83 -14.43 11.54
C PRO A 518 -5.13 -15.75 11.91
N TYR A 519 -5.43 -16.30 13.09
CA TYR A 519 -4.82 -17.53 13.57
C TYR A 519 -5.17 -18.74 12.69
N ARG A 520 -6.41 -18.83 12.20
CA ARG A 520 -6.82 -19.89 11.26
C ARG A 520 -6.07 -19.80 9.95
N LEU A 521 -5.98 -18.60 9.39
CA LEU A 521 -5.28 -18.38 8.12
C LEU A 521 -3.78 -18.68 8.24
N SER A 522 -3.14 -18.33 9.36
CA SER A 522 -1.73 -18.68 9.61
C SER A 522 -1.49 -20.19 9.66
N ARG A 523 -2.38 -20.96 10.31
CA ARG A 523 -2.28 -22.44 10.36
C ARG A 523 -2.61 -23.07 9.01
N PHE A 524 -3.60 -22.54 8.29
CA PHE A 524 -3.91 -22.98 6.94
C PHE A 524 -2.74 -22.75 5.98
N ALA A 525 -2.08 -21.59 6.06
CA ALA A 525 -0.87 -21.31 5.29
C ALA A 525 0.29 -22.26 5.65
N ALA A 526 0.46 -22.58 6.94
CA ALA A 526 1.52 -23.47 7.43
C ALA A 526 1.30 -24.96 7.08
N TRP A 527 0.06 -25.44 7.16
CA TRP A 527 -0.27 -26.87 7.06
C TRP A 527 -1.07 -27.25 5.81
N GLY A 528 -1.45 -26.29 4.96
CA GLY A 528 -2.32 -26.52 3.81
C GLY A 528 -1.80 -27.57 2.83
N GLN A 529 -0.47 -27.69 2.70
CA GLN A 529 0.18 -28.66 1.80
C GLN A 529 0.72 -29.91 2.51
N VAL A 530 0.60 -29.99 3.84
CA VAL A 530 1.13 -31.11 4.61
C VAL A 530 0.10 -32.23 4.65
N THR A 531 0.31 -33.27 3.85
CA THR A 531 -0.60 -34.43 3.75
C THR A 531 -0.05 -35.71 4.35
N GLU A 532 1.26 -35.79 4.56
CA GLU A 532 1.94 -36.98 5.08
C GLU A 532 2.88 -36.64 6.24
N LEU A 533 3.18 -37.64 7.08
CA LEU A 533 4.14 -37.48 8.17
C LEU A 533 5.56 -37.31 7.60
N PRO A 534 6.40 -36.45 8.23
CA PRO A 534 7.78 -36.29 7.79
C PRO A 534 8.56 -37.60 7.95
N PRO A 535 9.45 -37.94 7.00
CA PRO A 535 10.19 -39.20 7.03
C PRO A 535 11.08 -39.26 8.28
N ALA A 536 10.87 -40.31 9.09
CA ALA A 536 11.53 -40.49 10.37
C ALA A 536 12.22 -41.86 10.47
N VAL A 537 13.39 -41.90 11.11
CA VAL A 537 14.11 -43.12 11.47
C VAL A 537 14.16 -43.19 12.99
N ASN A 538 13.55 -44.24 13.59
CA ASN A 538 13.44 -44.39 15.05
C ASN A 538 12.83 -43.15 15.76
N GLY A 539 11.81 -42.53 15.16
CA GLY A 539 11.11 -41.35 15.72
C GLY A 539 11.85 -40.02 15.53
N ARG A 540 13.02 -40.00 14.88
CA ARG A 540 13.77 -38.77 14.55
C ARG A 540 13.67 -38.42 13.08
N THR A 541 13.36 -37.17 12.79
CA THR A 541 13.26 -36.62 11.45
C THR A 541 14.58 -35.98 11.01
N ARG A 542 14.71 -35.67 9.71
CA ARG A 542 15.84 -34.88 9.17
C ARG A 542 15.61 -33.36 9.26
N ILE A 543 14.58 -32.93 9.98
CA ILE A 543 14.18 -31.53 10.09
C ILE A 543 15.09 -30.83 11.10
N SER A 544 15.63 -29.68 10.71
CA SER A 544 16.51 -28.90 11.57
C SER A 544 15.77 -28.43 12.83
N PRO A 545 16.36 -28.58 14.02
CA PRO A 545 15.75 -28.13 15.26
C PRO A 545 15.74 -26.60 15.37
N PRO A 546 14.87 -26.04 16.22
CA PRO A 546 14.96 -24.64 16.59
C PRO A 546 16.25 -24.33 17.36
N GLU A 547 16.76 -23.12 17.21
CA GLU A 547 17.96 -22.66 17.89
C GLU A 547 17.77 -22.66 19.41
N ARG A 548 18.80 -23.05 20.18
CA ARG A 548 18.75 -23.10 21.65
C ARG A 548 18.38 -21.76 22.30
N GLN A 549 18.74 -20.65 21.66
CA GLN A 549 18.41 -19.30 22.11
C GLN A 549 16.89 -19.05 22.02
N VAL A 550 16.23 -19.55 20.98
CA VAL A 550 14.77 -19.43 20.79
C VAL A 550 14.03 -20.26 21.83
N LEU A 551 14.52 -21.48 22.12
CA LEU A 551 13.99 -22.32 23.19
C LEU A 551 14.07 -21.63 24.56
N THR A 552 15.23 -21.03 24.86
CA THR A 552 15.46 -20.31 26.12
C THR A 552 14.53 -19.10 26.24
N LEU A 553 14.42 -18.30 25.17
CA LEU A 553 13.54 -17.13 25.11
C LEU A 553 12.07 -17.49 25.34
N LEU A 554 11.56 -18.53 24.66
CA LEU A 554 10.17 -18.96 24.82
C LEU A 554 9.90 -19.51 26.22
N GLN A 555 10.86 -20.20 26.84
CA GLN A 555 10.75 -20.68 28.22
C GLN A 555 10.75 -19.53 29.25
N GLU A 556 11.59 -18.51 29.05
CA GLU A 556 11.60 -17.29 29.87
C GLU A 556 10.28 -16.51 29.75
N LEU A 557 9.78 -16.34 28.52
CA LEU A 557 8.50 -15.67 28.28
C LEU A 557 7.31 -16.49 28.81
N ALA A 558 7.36 -17.82 28.72
CA ALA A 558 6.34 -18.68 29.29
C ALA A 558 6.33 -18.62 30.83
N SER A 559 7.49 -18.58 31.49
CA SER A 559 7.56 -18.59 32.96
C SER A 559 7.26 -17.24 33.61
N HIS A 560 7.74 -16.12 33.04
CA HIS A 560 7.70 -14.80 33.68
C HIS A 560 7.33 -13.64 32.73
N GLY A 561 7.07 -13.93 31.45
CA GLY A 561 6.87 -12.92 30.42
C GLY A 561 5.46 -12.40 30.24
N ASP A 562 5.37 -11.25 29.58
CA ASP A 562 4.15 -10.67 29.04
C ASP A 562 3.48 -11.65 28.06
N GLY A 563 2.18 -11.90 28.25
CA GLY A 563 1.38 -12.75 27.38
C GLY A 563 1.36 -12.25 25.93
N GLU A 564 1.42 -10.94 25.70
CA GLU A 564 1.46 -10.40 24.35
C GLU A 564 2.81 -10.67 23.66
N ALA A 565 3.91 -10.55 24.41
CA ALA A 565 5.25 -10.85 23.91
C ALA A 565 5.41 -12.35 23.62
N LEU A 566 4.90 -13.22 24.50
CA LEU A 566 4.88 -14.67 24.28
C LEU A 566 4.09 -15.05 23.02
N LEU A 567 2.90 -14.47 22.84
CA LEU A 567 2.07 -14.68 21.67
C LEU A 567 2.80 -14.25 20.38
N LYS A 568 3.35 -13.04 20.34
CA LYS A 568 4.10 -12.54 19.17
C LYS A 568 5.31 -13.41 18.85
N ALA A 569 6.06 -13.84 19.86
CA ALA A 569 7.24 -14.69 19.69
C ALA A 569 6.88 -16.08 19.15
N ALA A 570 5.81 -16.70 19.67
CA ALA A 570 5.36 -18.01 19.22
C ALA A 570 4.79 -17.97 17.79
N GLU A 571 3.93 -16.99 17.48
CA GLU A 571 3.31 -16.83 16.15
C GLU A 571 4.32 -16.50 15.05
N ALA A 572 5.33 -15.69 15.33
CA ALA A 572 6.37 -15.34 14.36
C ALA A 572 7.23 -16.53 13.92
N ARG A 573 7.31 -17.59 14.75
CA ARG A 573 8.14 -18.78 14.48
C ARG A 573 7.36 -19.94 13.89
N LEU A 574 6.02 -19.91 13.90
CA LEU A 574 5.18 -20.95 13.32
C LEU A 574 5.47 -21.21 11.83
N PRO A 575 5.65 -20.20 10.94
CA PRO A 575 5.95 -20.46 9.53
C PRO A 575 7.32 -21.13 9.30
N GLN A 576 8.27 -20.95 10.24
CA GLN A 576 9.61 -21.50 10.16
C GLN A 576 9.66 -22.93 10.69
N PHE A 577 8.87 -23.23 11.73
CA PHE A 577 8.84 -24.51 12.42
C PHE A 577 7.43 -25.09 12.46
N ILE A 578 6.88 -25.40 11.28
CA ILE A 578 5.48 -25.82 11.11
C ILE A 578 5.11 -27.09 11.89
N PHE A 579 6.08 -27.94 12.24
CA PHE A 579 5.88 -29.16 13.03
C PHE A 579 6.15 -29.00 14.52
N TRP A 580 6.54 -27.81 14.97
CA TRP A 580 6.79 -27.55 16.39
C TRP A 580 5.47 -27.25 17.11
N LEU A 581 4.88 -28.28 17.69
CA LEU A 581 3.54 -28.23 18.29
C LEU A 581 3.51 -27.39 19.57
N ASP A 582 4.65 -27.26 20.27
CA ASP A 582 4.75 -26.43 21.48
C ASP A 582 4.38 -24.97 21.20
N LEU A 583 4.68 -24.45 19.99
CA LEU A 583 4.31 -23.09 19.60
C LEU A 583 2.79 -22.86 19.69
N ASN A 584 1.99 -23.85 19.32
CA ASN A 584 0.53 -23.74 19.37
C ASN A 584 -0.01 -23.77 20.81
N ARG A 585 0.61 -24.58 21.68
CA ARG A 585 0.29 -24.57 23.11
C ARG A 585 0.62 -23.20 23.72
N LEU A 586 1.83 -22.70 23.47
CA LEU A 586 2.31 -21.42 24.00
C LEU A 586 1.45 -20.25 23.53
N SER A 587 1.04 -20.23 22.26
CA SER A 587 0.08 -19.23 21.76
C SER A 587 -1.28 -19.34 22.45
N ALA A 588 -1.81 -20.54 22.65
CA ALA A 588 -3.09 -20.74 23.35
C ALA A 588 -3.04 -20.36 24.83
N GLU A 589 -1.88 -20.58 25.47
CA GLU A 589 -1.61 -20.18 26.85
C GLU A 589 -1.49 -18.66 26.96
N ALA A 590 -0.73 -18.03 26.06
CA ALA A 590 -0.60 -16.58 25.96
C ALA A 590 -1.97 -15.89 25.80
N LEU A 591 -2.81 -16.38 24.89
CA LEU A 591 -4.19 -15.88 24.71
C LEU A 591 -5.06 -16.11 25.95
N SER A 592 -4.80 -17.15 26.73
CA SER A 592 -5.51 -17.37 28.00
C SER A 592 -5.14 -16.34 29.05
N ARG A 593 -3.87 -15.90 29.08
CA ARG A 593 -3.39 -14.84 29.99
C ARG A 593 -3.93 -13.46 29.63
N LEU A 594 -4.18 -13.21 28.34
CA LEU A 594 -4.71 -11.93 27.82
C LEU A 594 -6.22 -11.73 28.06
N GLY A 595 -6.93 -12.76 28.53
CA GLY A 595 -8.32 -12.67 29.02
C GLY A 595 -9.40 -13.09 28.02
N ASP A 596 -10.66 -13.02 28.46
CA ASP A 596 -11.82 -13.63 27.77
C ASP A 596 -12.10 -13.06 26.37
N ARG A 597 -11.66 -11.82 26.09
CA ARG A 597 -11.77 -11.22 24.75
C ARG A 597 -11.06 -12.06 23.68
N PHE A 598 -10.01 -12.79 24.05
CA PHE A 598 -9.21 -13.63 23.17
C PHE A 598 -9.68 -15.09 23.13
N ALA A 599 -10.79 -15.43 23.79
CA ALA A 599 -11.30 -16.80 23.84
C ALA A 599 -11.61 -17.38 22.45
N GLY A 600 -12.12 -16.55 21.52
CA GLY A 600 -12.38 -16.96 20.14
C GLY A 600 -11.10 -17.32 19.38
N ALA A 601 -10.06 -16.51 19.51
CA ALA A 601 -8.73 -16.77 18.95
C ALA A 601 -8.10 -18.05 19.52
N ARG A 602 -8.21 -18.24 20.84
CA ARG A 602 -7.70 -19.44 21.51
C ARG A 602 -8.40 -20.71 21.00
N GLU A 603 -9.72 -20.68 20.85
CA GLU A 603 -10.47 -21.83 20.34
C GLU A 603 -10.15 -22.11 18.87
N ALA A 604 -9.90 -21.08 18.07
CA ALA A 604 -9.45 -21.24 16.70
C ALA A 604 -8.09 -21.98 16.62
N ILE A 605 -7.10 -21.61 17.43
CA ILE A 605 -5.80 -22.33 17.46
C ILE A 605 -5.99 -23.79 17.86
N ARG A 606 -6.85 -24.04 18.86
CA ARG A 606 -7.14 -25.40 19.35
C ARG A 606 -7.77 -26.27 18.27
N ALA A 607 -8.79 -25.77 17.59
CA ALA A 607 -9.49 -26.48 16.52
C ALA A 607 -8.55 -26.80 15.35
N GLU A 608 -7.76 -25.83 14.87
CA GLU A 608 -6.83 -26.07 13.75
C GLU A 608 -5.73 -27.07 14.13
N THR A 609 -5.21 -26.99 15.37
CA THR A 609 -4.17 -27.93 15.86
C THR A 609 -4.72 -29.34 15.98
N ALA A 610 -5.97 -29.49 16.43
CA ALA A 610 -6.60 -30.79 16.56
C ALA A 610 -6.94 -31.39 15.18
N ALA A 611 -7.42 -30.58 14.24
CA ALA A 611 -7.61 -30.98 12.84
C ALA A 611 -6.30 -31.46 12.18
N LEU A 612 -5.15 -30.84 12.49
CA LEU A 612 -3.85 -31.31 12.03
C LEU A 612 -3.53 -32.72 12.56
N LEU A 613 -3.75 -32.97 13.85
CA LEU A 613 -3.47 -34.27 14.47
C LEU A 613 -4.44 -35.37 14.00
N GLN A 614 -5.70 -35.02 13.73
CA GLN A 614 -6.62 -35.96 13.08
C GLN A 614 -6.13 -36.36 11.69
N ARG A 615 -5.58 -35.40 10.92
CA ARG A 615 -5.03 -35.66 9.59
C ARG A 615 -3.71 -36.44 9.63
N LEU A 616 -2.88 -36.21 10.65
CA LEU A 616 -1.54 -36.78 10.80
C LEU A 616 -1.35 -37.43 12.19
N PRO A 617 -1.98 -38.58 12.45
CA PRO A 617 -1.88 -39.25 13.75
C PRO A 617 -0.45 -39.75 14.00
N GLY A 618 0.11 -39.47 15.18
CA GLY A 618 1.47 -39.86 15.56
C GLY A 618 2.53 -38.77 15.34
N LEU A 619 2.14 -37.60 14.83
CA LEU A 619 3.02 -36.42 14.70
C LEU A 619 3.58 -35.98 16.06
N GLU A 620 2.80 -36.09 17.13
CA GLU A 620 3.15 -35.76 18.51
C GLU A 620 4.27 -36.64 19.10
N GLY A 621 4.54 -37.79 18.49
CA GLY A 621 5.59 -38.72 18.88
C GLY A 621 6.94 -38.50 18.19
N LEU A 622 7.02 -37.59 17.22
CA LEU A 622 8.23 -37.35 16.41
C LEU A 622 9.15 -36.29 17.04
N ALA A 623 10.41 -36.29 16.60
CA ALA A 623 11.45 -35.38 17.04
C ALA A 623 12.25 -34.79 15.86
N PHE A 624 12.87 -33.63 16.09
CA PHE A 624 13.85 -33.01 15.20
C PHE A 624 15.14 -33.82 15.09
N ALA A 625 16.04 -33.40 14.20
CA ALA A 625 17.31 -34.08 13.94
C ALA A 625 18.22 -34.21 15.17
N ASP A 626 18.16 -33.26 16.11
CA ASP A 626 18.94 -33.27 17.35
C ASP A 626 18.29 -34.10 18.48
N GLY A 627 17.08 -34.60 18.27
CA GLY A 627 16.29 -35.32 19.26
C GLY A 627 15.35 -34.45 20.11
N THR A 628 15.28 -33.14 19.87
CA THR A 628 14.27 -32.26 20.46
C THR A 628 12.88 -32.74 19.99
N PRO A 629 11.91 -33.02 20.89
CA PRO A 629 10.60 -33.50 20.48
C PRO A 629 9.78 -32.39 19.80
N PHE A 630 8.88 -32.76 18.89
CA PHE A 630 7.92 -31.82 18.29
C PHE A 630 6.88 -31.32 19.29
N ALA A 631 6.54 -32.17 20.27
CA ALA A 631 5.71 -31.84 21.41
C ALA A 631 6.41 -32.30 22.70
N ASP A 632 6.68 -31.34 23.60
CA ASP A 632 7.13 -31.63 24.96
C ASP A 632 6.04 -32.37 25.77
N GLN A 633 6.36 -32.77 27.00
CA GLN A 633 5.43 -33.54 27.83
C GLN A 633 4.14 -32.77 28.16
N GLU A 634 4.23 -31.46 28.35
CA GLU A 634 3.10 -30.59 28.69
C GLU A 634 2.19 -30.38 27.45
N THR A 635 2.79 -30.19 26.28
CA THR A 635 2.14 -30.13 24.98
C THR A 635 1.43 -31.44 24.66
N ARG A 636 2.04 -32.60 24.91
CA ARG A 636 1.35 -33.89 24.69
C ARG A 636 0.10 -34.04 25.57
N GLN A 637 0.15 -33.59 26.82
CA GLN A 637 -1.01 -33.59 27.71
C GLN A 637 -2.10 -32.64 27.21
N TRP A 638 -1.71 -31.43 26.80
CA TRP A 638 -2.62 -30.44 26.21
C TRP A 638 -3.31 -30.97 24.95
N LEU A 639 -2.56 -31.57 24.04
CA LEU A 639 -3.06 -32.17 22.79
C LEU A 639 -4.03 -33.34 23.06
N GLY A 640 -3.72 -34.20 24.04
CA GLY A 640 -4.61 -35.28 24.45
C GLY A 640 -5.99 -34.78 24.93
N GLY A 641 -6.02 -33.64 25.63
CA GLY A 641 -7.25 -32.98 26.05
C GLY A 641 -8.07 -32.40 24.89
N LEU A 642 -7.42 -31.93 23.81
CA LEU A 642 -8.10 -31.44 22.61
C LEU A 642 -8.80 -32.57 21.85
N MET A 643 -8.11 -33.71 21.67
CA MET A 643 -8.65 -34.84 20.92
C MET A 643 -9.85 -35.50 21.61
N GLN A 644 -9.88 -35.56 22.95
CA GLN A 644 -11.04 -36.06 23.70
C GLN A 644 -12.27 -35.15 23.56
N ARG A 645 -12.05 -33.84 23.42
CA ARG A 645 -13.10 -32.83 23.29
C ARG A 645 -13.71 -32.84 21.89
N GLU A 646 -12.92 -33.05 20.85
CA GLU A 646 -13.41 -33.21 19.47
C GLU A 646 -14.08 -34.57 19.22
N ALA A 647 -13.59 -35.66 19.83
CA ALA A 647 -14.28 -36.95 19.79
C ALA A 647 -15.69 -36.87 20.40
N SER A 648 -15.87 -35.99 21.39
CA SER A 648 -17.19 -35.68 21.98
C SER A 648 -18.04 -34.74 21.12
N ALA A 649 -17.44 -34.01 20.16
CA ALA A 649 -18.11 -33.07 19.26
C ALA A 649 -18.48 -33.69 17.90
N VAL A 650 -17.77 -34.73 17.45
CA VAL A 650 -18.05 -35.43 16.17
C VAL A 650 -19.37 -36.20 16.21
N ASP A 651 -19.79 -36.68 17.39
CA ASP A 651 -21.13 -37.27 17.62
C ASP A 651 -22.29 -36.26 17.48
N CYS A 652 -22.01 -34.96 17.29
CA CYS A 652 -23.03 -33.90 17.28
C CYS A 652 -23.25 -33.22 15.90
N THR A 653 -22.64 -33.69 14.81
CA THR A 653 -22.54 -32.88 13.56
C THR A 653 -23.71 -32.94 12.59
N ALA A 654 -24.87 -33.50 12.94
CA ALA A 654 -26.07 -33.49 12.08
C ALA A 654 -27.17 -32.46 12.47
N GLY A 655 -27.02 -31.71 13.58
CA GLY A 655 -28.06 -30.79 14.10
C GLY A 655 -27.70 -29.30 14.20
N ALA A 656 -26.48 -28.92 13.80
CA ALA A 656 -25.76 -27.77 14.34
C ALA A 656 -26.38 -26.35 14.14
N ASP A 657 -27.26 -26.14 13.16
CA ASP A 657 -27.94 -24.83 13.02
C ASP A 657 -29.12 -24.65 13.99
N THR A 658 -29.64 -25.76 14.53
CA THR A 658 -30.71 -25.75 15.53
C THR A 658 -30.15 -25.68 16.96
N ASP A 659 -29.03 -26.36 17.23
CA ASP A 659 -28.48 -26.50 18.57
C ASP A 659 -27.78 -25.24 19.08
N CYS A 660 -27.04 -24.50 18.22
CA CYS A 660 -26.42 -23.23 18.63
C CYS A 660 -27.46 -22.19 19.11
N ARG A 661 -28.66 -22.21 18.51
CA ARG A 661 -29.78 -21.35 18.90
C ARG A 661 -30.61 -21.93 20.05
N ALA A 662 -30.76 -23.26 20.13
CA ALA A 662 -31.37 -23.91 21.28
C ALA A 662 -30.54 -23.72 22.56
N GLU A 663 -29.21 -23.72 22.46
CA GLU A 663 -28.29 -23.39 23.55
C GLU A 663 -28.37 -21.91 23.96
N ALA A 664 -28.52 -21.00 22.99
CA ALA A 664 -28.77 -19.59 23.29
C ALA A 664 -30.10 -19.37 24.02
N ILE A 665 -31.16 -20.07 23.59
CA ILE A 665 -32.47 -20.08 24.26
C ILE A 665 -32.33 -20.70 25.66
N ALA A 666 -31.64 -21.83 25.80
CA ALA A 666 -31.45 -22.51 27.08
C ALA A 666 -30.69 -21.63 28.09
N ARG A 667 -29.64 -20.94 27.63
CA ARG A 667 -28.87 -19.98 28.45
C ARG A 667 -29.72 -18.81 28.91
N GLU A 668 -30.54 -18.25 28.03
CA GLU A 668 -31.42 -17.13 28.38
C GLU A 668 -32.59 -17.56 29.28
N VAL A 669 -33.03 -18.82 29.16
CA VAL A 669 -33.98 -19.45 30.10
C VAL A 669 -33.35 -19.65 31.47
N GLU A 670 -32.11 -20.10 31.55
CA GLU A 670 -31.38 -20.26 32.81
C GLU A 670 -31.14 -18.93 33.52
N GLU A 671 -30.74 -17.89 32.78
CA GLU A 671 -30.62 -16.52 33.28
C GLU A 671 -31.96 -15.98 33.82
N SER A 672 -33.05 -16.25 33.11
CA SER A 672 -34.39 -15.83 33.52
C SER A 672 -34.90 -16.59 34.74
N GLN A 673 -34.53 -17.88 34.89
CA GLN A 673 -34.80 -18.66 36.11
C GLN A 673 -33.98 -18.12 37.30
N ALA A 674 -32.76 -17.62 37.08
CA ALA A 674 -31.98 -16.94 38.11
C ALA A 674 -32.63 -15.60 38.54
N LEU A 675 -33.22 -14.84 37.61
CA LEU A 675 -33.97 -13.62 37.93
C LEU A 675 -35.24 -13.90 38.76
N ILE A 676 -35.85 -15.07 38.60
CA ILE A 676 -37.01 -15.49 39.41
C ILE A 676 -36.59 -15.85 40.83
N ARG A 677 -35.44 -16.51 41.00
CA ARG A 677 -34.86 -16.78 42.32
C ARG A 677 -34.57 -15.50 43.11
N SER A 678 -34.32 -14.39 42.41
CA SER A 678 -34.15 -13.06 43.01
C SER A 678 -35.45 -12.23 43.11
N GLY A 679 -36.61 -12.82 42.82
CA GLY A 679 -37.93 -12.20 43.01
C GLY A 679 -38.41 -11.31 41.86
N ARG A 680 -37.68 -11.21 40.75
CA ARG A 680 -37.96 -10.30 39.62
C ARG A 680 -38.68 -10.99 38.47
N LEU A 681 -39.87 -11.55 38.75
CA LEU A 681 -40.66 -12.32 37.76
C LEU A 681 -41.15 -11.47 36.58
N LEU A 682 -41.53 -10.21 36.81
CA LEU A 682 -42.07 -9.34 35.77
C LEU A 682 -41.03 -9.08 34.66
N GLU A 683 -39.78 -8.83 35.06
CA GLU A 683 -38.69 -8.57 34.14
C GLU A 683 -38.29 -9.80 33.31
N ALA A 684 -38.35 -10.99 33.91
CA ALA A 684 -38.14 -12.24 33.20
C ALA A 684 -39.19 -12.42 32.09
N VAL A 685 -40.47 -12.16 32.39
CA VAL A 685 -41.56 -12.26 31.41
C VAL A 685 -41.45 -11.20 30.32
N GLU A 686 -41.09 -9.95 30.64
CA GLU A 686 -40.85 -8.89 29.64
C GLU A 686 -39.70 -9.22 28.69
N ARG A 687 -38.66 -9.91 29.18
CA ARG A 687 -37.53 -10.36 28.36
C ARG A 687 -37.98 -11.39 27.32
N PHE A 688 -38.77 -12.39 27.72
CA PHE A 688 -39.35 -13.37 26.79
C PHE A 688 -40.34 -12.75 25.80
N GLN A 689 -41.17 -11.79 26.24
CA GLN A 689 -42.10 -11.10 25.35
C GLN A 689 -41.40 -10.29 24.26
N ARG A 690 -40.27 -9.63 24.58
CA ARG A 690 -39.44 -8.94 23.58
C ARG A 690 -38.91 -9.90 22.52
N GLN A 691 -38.44 -11.09 22.92
CA GLN A 691 -37.96 -12.10 21.97
C GLN A 691 -39.09 -12.70 21.12
N LEU A 692 -40.32 -12.76 21.64
CA LEU A 692 -41.49 -13.18 20.87
C LEU A 692 -41.95 -12.14 19.82
N GLY A 693 -41.67 -10.86 20.05
CA GLY A 693 -42.09 -9.74 19.18
C GLY A 693 -41.13 -9.44 18.02
N ASN A 694 -39.82 -9.66 18.19
CA ASN A 694 -38.80 -9.28 17.23
C ASN A 694 -38.51 -10.40 16.22
N GLY A 695 -38.92 -10.25 14.95
CA GLY A 695 -38.33 -10.92 13.76
C GLY A 695 -38.20 -12.45 13.75
N ALA A 696 -38.61 -13.15 14.82
CA ALA A 696 -38.30 -14.54 15.06
C ALA A 696 -39.06 -15.46 14.10
N SER A 697 -38.37 -16.49 13.64
CA SER A 697 -38.96 -17.56 12.85
C SER A 697 -40.09 -18.24 13.62
N ARG A 698 -41.03 -18.88 12.91
CA ARG A 698 -42.16 -19.57 13.55
C ARG A 698 -41.69 -20.68 14.51
N LYS A 699 -40.57 -21.35 14.21
CA LYS A 699 -39.95 -22.37 15.07
C LYS A 699 -39.37 -21.75 16.35
N GLU A 700 -38.66 -20.62 16.26
CA GLU A 700 -38.13 -19.92 17.43
C GLU A 700 -39.24 -19.38 18.34
N LYS A 701 -40.32 -18.85 17.75
CA LYS A 701 -41.50 -18.41 18.50
C LYS A 701 -42.12 -19.54 19.32
N LEU A 702 -42.13 -20.76 18.78
CA LEU A 702 -42.58 -21.94 19.52
C LEU A 702 -41.67 -22.28 20.70
N HIS A 703 -40.34 -22.28 20.51
CA HIS A 703 -39.38 -22.56 21.58
C HIS A 703 -39.46 -21.52 22.71
N TRP A 704 -39.56 -20.23 22.37
CA TRP A 704 -39.73 -19.17 23.36
C TRP A 704 -41.08 -19.25 24.10
N ARG A 705 -42.16 -19.60 23.41
CA ARG A 705 -43.48 -19.83 24.05
C ARG A 705 -43.44 -21.02 24.99
N LEU A 706 -42.79 -22.10 24.59
CA LEU A 706 -42.64 -23.31 25.39
C LEU A 706 -41.83 -23.03 26.66
N ALA A 707 -40.71 -22.31 26.52
CA ALA A 707 -39.88 -21.88 27.63
C ALA A 707 -40.63 -20.96 28.62
N LEU A 708 -41.39 -19.98 28.10
CA LEU A 708 -42.23 -19.10 28.92
C LEU A 708 -43.31 -19.88 29.67
N ALA A 709 -44.00 -20.79 28.98
CA ALA A 709 -45.03 -21.62 29.60
C ALA A 709 -44.44 -22.54 30.68
N GLN A 710 -43.25 -23.11 30.44
CA GLN A 710 -42.57 -23.98 31.41
C GLN A 710 -42.24 -23.21 32.69
N LEU A 711 -41.75 -21.99 32.54
CA LEU A 711 -41.42 -21.10 33.65
C LEU A 711 -42.67 -20.70 34.45
N LEU A 712 -43.78 -20.38 33.78
CA LEU A 712 -45.03 -20.03 34.45
C LEU A 712 -45.68 -21.22 35.18
N VAL A 713 -45.57 -22.43 34.64
CA VAL A 713 -46.04 -23.66 35.29
C VAL A 713 -45.14 -24.00 36.49
N ASN A 714 -43.82 -23.92 36.35
CA ASN A 714 -42.86 -24.22 37.44
C ASN A 714 -42.94 -23.21 38.60
N THR A 715 -43.37 -21.98 38.35
CA THR A 715 -43.58 -20.95 39.38
C THR A 715 -44.98 -21.00 40.02
N ASN A 716 -45.73 -22.08 39.77
CA ASN A 716 -47.08 -22.33 40.30
C ASN A 716 -48.12 -21.27 39.88
N ARG A 717 -47.92 -20.62 38.71
CA ARG A 717 -48.85 -19.65 38.12
C ARG A 717 -49.47 -20.18 36.82
N ALA A 718 -49.91 -21.44 36.84
CA ALA A 718 -50.44 -22.15 35.68
C ALA A 718 -51.58 -21.40 34.96
N LYS A 719 -52.40 -20.63 35.68
CA LYS A 719 -53.50 -19.81 35.09
C LYS A 719 -53.03 -18.80 34.04
N LEU A 720 -51.83 -18.24 34.19
CA LEU A 720 -51.26 -17.29 33.23
C LEU A 720 -50.62 -18.00 32.02
N ALA A 721 -50.29 -19.28 32.15
CA ALA A 721 -49.69 -20.08 31.09
C ALA A 721 -50.72 -20.61 30.07
N LEU A 722 -52.00 -20.73 30.47
CA LEU A 722 -53.08 -21.32 29.67
C LEU A 722 -53.17 -20.83 28.22
N PRO A 723 -53.23 -19.50 27.92
CA PRO A 723 -53.30 -19.05 26.53
C PRO A 723 -52.04 -19.39 25.72
N HIS A 724 -50.88 -19.48 26.37
CA HIS A 724 -49.64 -19.89 25.72
C HIS A 724 -49.62 -21.40 25.43
N LEU A 725 -50.13 -22.22 26.35
CA LEU A 725 -50.25 -23.67 26.16
C LEU A 725 -51.24 -24.02 25.04
N GLU A 726 -52.37 -23.30 24.95
CA GLU A 726 -53.33 -23.45 23.85
C GLU A 726 -52.69 -23.14 22.50
N GLN A 727 -51.91 -22.06 22.43
CA GLN A 727 -51.17 -21.71 21.22
C GLN A 727 -50.08 -22.74 20.88
N VAL A 728 -49.38 -23.30 21.87
CA VAL A 728 -48.39 -24.37 21.66
C VAL A 728 -49.05 -25.61 21.07
N MET A 729 -50.22 -26.04 21.56
CA MET A 729 -50.94 -27.17 20.98
C MET A 729 -51.39 -26.91 19.53
N ALA A 730 -51.84 -25.70 19.24
CA ALA A 730 -52.22 -25.29 17.89
C ALA A 730 -51.01 -25.26 16.95
N ASP A 731 -49.88 -24.72 17.41
CA ASP A 731 -48.62 -24.66 16.66
C ASP A 731 -48.09 -26.08 16.36
N ILE A 732 -48.12 -27.01 17.34
CA ILE A 732 -47.71 -28.42 17.15
C ILE A 732 -48.53 -29.09 16.05
N GLY A 733 -49.86 -28.87 16.04
CA GLY A 733 -50.74 -29.40 15.00
C GLY A 733 -50.50 -28.75 13.64
N ALA A 734 -50.37 -27.42 13.58
CA ALA A 734 -50.17 -26.67 12.35
C ALA A 734 -48.85 -27.00 11.64
N PHE A 735 -47.80 -27.32 12.39
CA PHE A 735 -46.48 -27.68 11.85
C PHE A 735 -46.27 -29.18 11.67
N GLY A 736 -47.23 -30.02 12.07
CA GLY A 736 -47.09 -31.49 11.98
C GLY A 736 -45.91 -32.02 12.80
N LEU A 737 -45.59 -31.41 13.95
CA LEU A 737 -44.40 -31.76 14.72
C LEU A 737 -44.43 -33.20 15.26
N GLU A 738 -45.61 -33.80 15.34
CA GLU A 738 -45.77 -35.20 15.73
C GLU A 738 -45.07 -36.17 14.76
N GLU A 739 -44.99 -35.82 13.48
CA GLU A 739 -44.31 -36.62 12.45
C GLU A 739 -42.86 -36.16 12.22
N TYR A 740 -42.62 -34.85 12.33
CA TYR A 740 -41.34 -34.24 11.97
C TYR A 740 -40.34 -34.14 13.13
N ASP A 741 -40.79 -33.87 14.35
CA ASP A 741 -39.94 -33.75 15.56
C ASP A 741 -40.71 -34.24 16.81
N PRO A 742 -40.81 -35.57 16.99
CA PRO A 742 -41.67 -36.16 18.01
C PRO A 742 -41.22 -35.82 19.43
N ALA A 743 -39.93 -35.52 19.65
CA ALA A 743 -39.40 -35.17 20.96
C ALA A 743 -39.89 -33.79 21.42
N LEU A 744 -39.84 -32.79 20.52
CA LEU A 744 -40.34 -31.45 20.81
C LEU A 744 -41.87 -31.43 20.95
N ALA A 745 -42.58 -32.18 20.10
CA ALA A 745 -44.03 -32.36 20.21
C ALA A 745 -44.42 -32.98 21.56
N LEU A 746 -43.69 -34.01 21.99
CA LEU A 746 -43.91 -34.67 23.27
C LEU A 746 -43.66 -33.72 24.45
N GLN A 747 -42.59 -32.91 24.42
CA GLN A 747 -42.31 -31.92 25.47
C GLN A 747 -43.42 -30.87 25.57
N GLY A 748 -43.88 -30.35 24.43
CA GLY A 748 -44.97 -29.38 24.38
C GLY A 748 -46.31 -29.94 24.86
N LEU A 749 -46.67 -31.15 24.43
CA LEU A 749 -47.90 -31.81 24.86
C LEU A 749 -47.87 -32.17 26.36
N LYS A 750 -46.72 -32.63 26.89
CA LYS A 750 -46.55 -32.91 28.32
C LYS A 750 -46.77 -31.66 29.17
N LEU A 751 -46.15 -30.55 28.77
CA LEU A 751 -46.29 -29.29 29.48
C LEU A 751 -47.73 -28.75 29.40
N ALA A 752 -48.37 -28.89 28.24
CA ALA A 752 -49.78 -28.57 28.07
C ALA A 752 -50.68 -29.44 28.97
N TRP A 753 -50.42 -30.74 29.06
CA TRP A 753 -51.16 -31.64 29.95
C TRP A 753 -51.02 -31.23 31.41
N VAL A 754 -49.80 -31.03 31.93
CA VAL A 754 -49.57 -30.58 33.32
C VAL A 754 -50.26 -29.24 33.59
N GLY A 755 -50.16 -28.30 32.65
CA GLY A 755 -50.81 -27.00 32.77
C GLY A 755 -52.33 -27.06 32.77
N PHE A 756 -52.94 -27.89 31.93
CA PHE A 756 -54.40 -28.02 31.82
C PHE A 756 -55.01 -28.91 32.92
N ASP A 757 -54.35 -29.99 33.31
CA ASP A 757 -54.81 -30.90 34.37
C ASP A 757 -54.84 -30.23 35.75
N SER A 758 -53.91 -29.29 35.98
CA SER A 758 -53.90 -28.45 37.18
C SER A 758 -55.13 -27.51 37.30
N GLN A 759 -55.97 -27.40 36.28
CA GLN A 759 -57.16 -26.54 36.28
C GLN A 759 -58.44 -27.33 36.58
N THR A 760 -59.33 -26.73 37.36
CA THR A 760 -60.61 -27.33 37.75
C THR A 760 -61.73 -27.15 36.71
N GLU A 761 -61.56 -26.27 35.72
CA GLU A 761 -62.60 -26.02 34.71
C GLU A 761 -62.71 -27.17 33.69
N PRO A 762 -63.93 -27.62 33.34
CA PRO A 762 -64.13 -28.79 32.49
C PRO A 762 -63.53 -28.62 31.09
N ARG A 763 -63.56 -27.40 30.52
CA ARG A 763 -62.96 -27.11 29.20
C ARG A 763 -61.47 -27.42 29.10
N PHE A 764 -60.72 -27.31 30.20
CA PHE A 764 -59.28 -27.60 30.21
C PHE A 764 -59.02 -29.08 30.46
N LYS A 765 -59.92 -29.78 31.17
CA LYS A 765 -59.84 -31.25 31.32
C LYS A 765 -60.05 -31.97 29.99
N ASP A 766 -60.96 -31.48 29.15
CA ASP A 766 -61.15 -32.03 27.81
C ASP A 766 -59.89 -31.84 26.94
N LYS A 767 -59.25 -30.66 27.02
CA LYS A 767 -57.97 -30.38 26.34
C LYS A 767 -56.80 -31.18 26.91
N ALA A 768 -56.78 -31.44 28.22
CA ALA A 768 -55.80 -32.32 28.84
C ALA A 768 -55.97 -33.76 28.34
N ALA A 769 -57.20 -34.26 28.24
CA ALA A 769 -57.48 -35.57 27.66
C ALA A 769 -57.07 -35.65 26.19
N GLU A 770 -57.29 -34.60 25.40
CA GLU A 770 -56.82 -34.50 24.02
C GLU A 770 -55.30 -34.57 23.93
N ALA A 771 -54.58 -33.79 24.75
CA ALA A 771 -53.12 -33.81 24.81
C ALA A 771 -52.60 -35.19 25.22
N LEU A 772 -53.23 -35.85 26.19
CA LEU A 772 -52.85 -37.19 26.66
C LEU A 772 -53.07 -38.26 25.57
N HIS A 773 -54.14 -38.15 24.79
CA HIS A 773 -54.39 -39.05 23.65
C HIS A 773 -53.36 -38.86 22.54
N ARG A 774 -52.93 -37.61 22.28
CA ARG A 774 -51.87 -37.31 21.31
C ARG A 774 -50.50 -37.81 21.80
N ILE A 775 -50.20 -37.67 23.09
CA ILE A 775 -49.00 -38.27 23.72
C ILE A 775 -49.03 -39.79 23.58
N ALA A 776 -50.17 -40.45 23.80
CA ALA A 776 -50.30 -41.90 23.69
C ALA A 776 -49.96 -42.43 22.29
N ARG A 777 -50.17 -41.63 21.24
CA ARG A 777 -49.83 -42.00 19.85
C ARG A 777 -48.33 -41.91 19.58
N LEU A 778 -47.64 -40.98 20.23
CA LEU A 778 -46.19 -40.78 20.07
C LEU A 778 -45.38 -41.70 20.98
N ASP A 779 -45.77 -41.79 22.24
CA ASP A 779 -45.10 -42.61 23.26
C ASP A 779 -46.13 -43.17 24.27
N PRO A 780 -46.57 -44.43 24.07
CA PRO A 780 -47.49 -45.10 24.97
C PRO A 780 -46.93 -45.31 26.39
N VAL A 781 -45.60 -45.38 26.55
CA VAL A 781 -44.95 -45.61 27.85
C VAL A 781 -45.03 -44.36 28.71
N GLU A 782 -44.79 -43.19 28.10
CA GLU A 782 -44.91 -41.91 28.77
C GLU A 782 -46.36 -41.56 29.14
N MET A 783 -47.35 -41.96 28.33
CA MET A 783 -48.76 -41.85 28.72
C MET A 783 -49.07 -42.67 29.98
N VAL A 784 -48.57 -43.90 30.07
CA VAL A 784 -48.80 -44.75 31.26
C VAL A 784 -48.12 -44.17 32.51
N ARG A 785 -46.99 -43.47 32.36
CA ARG A 785 -46.34 -42.77 33.48
C ARG A 785 -47.16 -41.57 33.96
N LEU A 786 -47.69 -40.78 33.03
CA LEU A 786 -48.49 -39.60 33.35
C LEU A 786 -49.91 -39.94 33.84
N ALA A 787 -50.47 -41.08 33.42
CA ALA A 787 -51.78 -41.55 33.87
C ALA A 787 -51.75 -42.31 35.21
N LYS A 788 -50.55 -42.71 35.69
CA LYS A 788 -50.35 -43.39 36.98
C LYS A 788 -49.94 -42.45 38.12
N GLY A 789 -49.45 -41.26 37.79
CA GLY A 789 -49.23 -40.15 38.74
C GLY A 789 -50.51 -39.37 38.90
#